data_AF-A0A8K0J6H3-F1
#
_entry.id   AF-A0A8K0J6H3-F1
#
_cell.length_a   1.000
_cell.length_b   1.000
_cell.length_c   1.000
_cell.angle_alpha   90.00
_cell.angle_beta   90.00
_cell.angle_gamma   90.00
#
_symmetry.space_group_name_H-M   'P 1'
#
loop_
_entity.id
_entity.type
_entity.pdbx_description
1 polymer ?
#
loop_
_entity_poly.entity_id
_entity_poly.type
_entity_poly.pdbx_seq_one_letter_code
_entity_poly.pdbx_strand_id
1 'polypeptide(L)'
;MPSENAQSIQVLDELFQKLTVSKEAADIKESANQLASFINGRIEDQDAPTKTIDNLKKNLGNKKDAVAREQACVAIEAIASHSEVAANVEPYLVVLLPSVLTAVGDKIIAVKTAATAAVTAIAGAINGNACKAALPAIMESIRTAQKWPEKMAALDFIDVLIKTAPAQLAYRVPDLIPVVSEAMWDTKKEVKERAYKTMEQICQLIVNKDIERFIPELIKCIAKPENVPETVHLLGATTFVTEVQEPTLALMVPLLDRGLAERETAIKRKAAVIVDNMCKLVDDPNIVAPFLPKMMPGLQKNYDNLADPEAREKTKQALDTITRVGNVVDGKIPEARNDGDQQVVLAKLKEILAPKYASYLDKMGPVAEYIAAMAGQLIDEKESEALVWVDNLKAYLAVITGIDNAEATVDALRKRASPNASEDEAVEADEEEGEDLCNCTFSLAYGAKILLNQTHLRLKRGQRYGLCGPNGSGKSTLMRAINNEQVEGFPKQSEVKTVFVEHDLDSADTEMTTIEWTMKKLGEAGVTTTQPDVEKQLLDFGFTEGMISGEISALSGGWKMKLALCRAVFEAPDILLLDEPTNHLDVKNVKWLEEYLCNSPCTSIIVSHDSGFLDNVCQHIVHYERFKLKRYRGNLAEFVKRVPSAKSYYELGASEIEFSFPEPGFLEGVKTKAKAILRATKMSFQYPGTSKPQISDITFQCSLGSRIAVIGPNGAGKSTLINVLTGELIPTQGEIYQHENIRIAYIKQHAFAHIDNHLDSTPSEYIQWRFQTGEDRETMDRANKIITEDDEKAMDKVFRIEGTQRRIIGINSRRKFKNSYEYECSCAIGENVGMKNERWTPMMSADNVWLPRNELLASHQKMVADVDMKEALASGQFRPLVRKEIEAHCANFGLDAELVSHSRMRGLSGGQRVKTVLAACSWQRPHLIVLDEPTNYLDRDSLGALSKALKKFEGGVIIITHSAEFTKDLTEEVWAVMDGKMTPSGHNWVSGQGSGPRLKQDDDDEEEKFDAMGNKIVTTKKKSKLTSSELRKKKKDRMARRKRGEEVFSDEDDI
;
A
#
# COMPACT_ATOMS: atom_id res chain seq x y z
N MET A 1 -34.35 53.46 36.32
CA MET A 1 -33.02 52.82 36.30
C MET A 1 -32.65 52.15 37.64
N PRO A 2 -32.53 52.79 38.84
CA PRO A 2 -32.33 52.04 40.09
C PRO A 2 -33.58 51.31 40.61
N SER A 3 -34.77 51.76 40.21
CA SER A 3 -36.07 51.27 40.73
C SER A 3 -36.59 50.00 40.05
N GLU A 4 -36.15 49.71 38.82
CA GLU A 4 -36.58 48.54 38.04
C GLU A 4 -35.73 47.32 38.44
N ASN A 5 -34.41 47.49 38.61
CA ASN A 5 -33.50 46.49 39.20
C ASN A 5 -33.98 45.90 40.54
N ALA A 6 -34.60 46.72 41.40
CA ALA A 6 -35.17 46.25 42.66
C ALA A 6 -36.38 45.33 42.44
N GLN A 7 -37.20 45.58 41.41
CA GLN A 7 -38.40 44.78 41.11
C GLN A 7 -38.03 43.41 40.53
N SER A 8 -37.07 43.33 39.61
CA SER A 8 -36.64 42.05 39.01
C SER A 8 -36.03 41.10 40.04
N ILE A 9 -35.18 41.62 40.94
CA ILE A 9 -34.58 40.87 42.05
C ILE A 9 -35.66 40.45 43.06
N GLN A 10 -36.62 41.33 43.37
CA GLN A 10 -37.71 41.03 44.29
C GLN A 10 -38.61 39.90 43.75
N VAL A 11 -38.96 39.92 42.46
CA VAL A 11 -39.77 38.86 41.84
C VAL A 11 -39.01 37.52 41.85
N LEU A 12 -37.71 37.52 41.56
CA LEU A 12 -36.88 36.32 41.68
C LEU A 12 -36.83 35.77 43.12
N ASP A 13 -36.71 36.65 44.12
CA ASP A 13 -36.76 36.26 45.53
C ASP A 13 -38.13 35.69 45.91
N GLU A 14 -39.23 36.27 45.44
CA GLU A 14 -40.60 35.78 45.68
C GLU A 14 -40.84 34.41 45.04
N LEU A 15 -40.42 34.22 43.78
CA LEU A 15 -40.49 32.95 43.07
C LEU A 15 -39.62 31.88 43.76
N PHE A 16 -38.43 32.26 44.23
CA PHE A 16 -37.55 31.36 44.97
C PHE A 16 -38.14 30.97 46.33
N GLN A 17 -38.75 31.92 47.06
CA GLN A 17 -39.47 31.62 48.30
C GLN A 17 -40.63 30.66 48.04
N LYS A 18 -41.43 30.90 47.00
CA LYS A 18 -42.52 30.00 46.59
C LYS A 18 -42.00 28.58 46.35
N LEU A 19 -40.89 28.44 45.61
CA LEU A 19 -40.23 27.15 45.39
C LEU A 19 -39.84 26.45 46.71
N THR A 20 -39.25 27.18 47.67
CA THR A 20 -38.82 26.58 48.94
C THR A 20 -39.96 26.10 49.84
N VAL A 21 -41.15 26.69 49.72
CA VAL A 21 -42.32 26.35 50.55
C VAL A 21 -43.16 25.23 49.91
N SER A 22 -43.00 24.98 48.61
CA SER A 22 -43.69 23.91 47.87
C SER A 22 -43.29 22.51 48.37
N LYS A 23 -44.29 21.67 48.65
CA LYS A 23 -44.08 20.32 49.22
C LYS A 23 -44.43 19.18 48.26
N GLU A 24 -45.44 19.36 47.43
CA GLU A 24 -45.86 18.37 46.44
C GLU A 24 -44.99 18.46 45.18
N ALA A 25 -44.67 17.32 44.56
CA ALA A 25 -43.78 17.27 43.39
C ALA A 25 -44.30 18.10 42.19
N ALA A 26 -45.63 18.17 42.02
CA ALA A 26 -46.26 18.99 40.99
C ALA A 26 -46.05 20.49 41.24
N ASP A 27 -46.23 20.94 42.48
CA ASP A 27 -46.07 22.35 42.88
C ASP A 27 -44.61 22.80 42.81
N ILE A 28 -43.67 21.91 43.16
CA ILE A 28 -42.23 22.15 43.03
C ILE A 28 -41.88 22.36 41.56
N LYS A 29 -42.37 21.49 40.67
CA LYS A 29 -42.11 21.59 39.22
C LYS A 29 -42.73 22.85 38.60
N GLU A 30 -43.95 23.20 38.99
CA GLU A 30 -44.59 24.43 38.51
C GLU A 30 -43.82 25.68 38.98
N SER A 31 -43.42 25.71 40.24
CA SER A 31 -42.63 26.82 40.81
C SER A 31 -41.25 26.93 40.15
N ALA A 32 -40.61 25.79 39.88
CA ALA A 32 -39.33 25.73 39.16
C ALA A 32 -39.46 26.26 37.72
N ASN A 33 -40.54 25.91 37.01
CA ASN A 33 -40.81 26.40 35.65
C ASN A 33 -41.10 27.92 35.65
N GLN A 34 -41.82 28.43 36.64
CA GLN A 34 -42.06 29.87 36.79
C GLN A 34 -40.74 30.62 37.04
N LEU A 35 -39.87 30.09 37.90
CA LEU A 35 -38.54 30.62 38.13
C LEU A 35 -37.69 30.59 36.85
N ALA A 36 -37.71 29.47 36.12
CA ALA A 36 -36.97 29.29 34.86
C ALA A 36 -37.43 30.26 33.76
N SER A 37 -38.73 30.46 33.61
CA SER A 37 -39.29 31.38 32.62
C SER A 37 -38.93 32.85 32.92
N PHE A 38 -38.90 33.23 34.20
CA PHE A 38 -38.53 34.59 34.58
C PHE A 38 -37.02 34.83 34.50
N ILE A 39 -36.20 33.91 35.00
CA ILE A 39 -34.73 34.09 35.04
C ILE A 39 -34.10 34.08 33.65
N ASN A 40 -34.65 33.30 32.70
CA ASN A 40 -34.23 33.29 31.29
C ASN A 40 -34.94 34.37 30.44
N GLY A 41 -35.88 35.11 31.02
CA GLY A 41 -36.52 36.24 30.35
C GLY A 41 -35.58 37.45 30.24
N ARG A 42 -36.10 38.55 29.68
CA ARG A 42 -35.38 39.83 29.69
C ARG A 42 -35.31 40.39 31.11
N ILE A 43 -34.27 39.99 31.85
CA ILE A 43 -33.79 40.76 33.00
C ILE A 43 -33.01 41.99 32.47
N GLU A 44 -32.97 43.07 33.25
CA GLU A 44 -32.41 44.37 32.82
C GLU A 44 -30.99 44.30 32.24
N ASP A 45 -30.70 45.21 31.30
CA ASP A 45 -29.38 45.35 30.68
C ASP A 45 -28.30 45.58 31.74
N GLN A 46 -27.20 44.84 31.63
CA GLN A 46 -26.06 44.90 32.56
C GLN A 46 -26.33 44.44 34.00
N ASP A 47 -27.26 43.50 34.21
CA ASP A 47 -27.41 42.77 35.47
C ASP A 47 -27.38 41.22 35.32
N ALA A 48 -27.11 40.51 36.43
CA ALA A 48 -27.04 39.05 36.50
C ALA A 48 -27.68 38.52 37.79
N PRO A 49 -28.33 37.33 37.76
CA PRO A 49 -29.13 36.80 38.88
C PRO A 49 -28.29 36.18 40.02
N THR A 50 -27.20 36.84 40.39
CA THR A 50 -26.19 36.37 41.37
C THR A 50 -26.80 35.90 42.69
N LYS A 51 -27.75 36.65 43.27
CA LYS A 51 -28.43 36.30 44.52
C LYS A 51 -29.21 34.99 44.44
N THR A 52 -29.93 34.76 43.34
CA THR A 52 -30.70 33.52 43.11
C THR A 52 -29.76 32.33 42.95
N ILE A 53 -28.65 32.51 42.23
CA ILE A 53 -27.61 31.48 42.05
C ILE A 53 -26.96 31.12 43.40
N ASP A 54 -26.62 32.11 44.23
CA ASP A 54 -26.07 31.88 45.56
C ASP A 54 -27.05 31.14 46.47
N ASN A 55 -28.35 31.45 46.39
CA ASN A 55 -29.40 30.76 47.12
C ASN A 55 -29.54 29.29 46.65
N LEU A 56 -29.52 29.02 45.35
CA LEU A 56 -29.51 27.67 44.79
C LEU A 56 -28.29 26.87 45.27
N LYS A 57 -27.09 27.48 45.21
CA LYS A 57 -25.84 26.87 45.68
C LYS A 57 -25.88 26.56 47.18
N LYS A 58 -26.45 27.47 47.99
CA LYS A 58 -26.65 27.26 49.44
C LYS A 58 -27.61 26.12 49.73
N ASN A 59 -28.71 26.01 48.97
CA ASN A 59 -29.67 24.92 49.12
C ASN A 59 -29.07 23.57 48.72
N LEU A 60 -28.32 23.49 47.61
CA LEU A 60 -27.56 22.29 47.22
C LEU A 60 -26.58 21.82 48.30
N GLY A 61 -25.91 22.77 48.97
CA GLY A 61 -24.96 22.49 50.06
C GLY A 61 -25.59 22.13 51.41
N ASN A 62 -26.92 22.21 51.55
CA ASN A 62 -27.59 22.01 52.83
C ASN A 62 -27.65 20.53 53.23
N LYS A 63 -26.67 20.07 54.02
CA LYS A 63 -26.56 18.67 54.46
C LYS A 63 -27.72 18.18 55.33
N LYS A 64 -28.50 19.08 55.94
CA LYS A 64 -29.57 18.72 56.90
C LYS A 64 -30.95 18.61 56.24
N ASP A 65 -31.16 19.24 55.09
CA ASP A 65 -32.45 19.32 54.42
C ASP A 65 -32.38 18.70 53.03
N ALA A 66 -32.95 17.51 52.88
CA ALA A 66 -32.96 16.81 51.60
C ALA A 66 -33.94 17.42 50.60
N VAL A 67 -35.05 17.99 51.08
CA VAL A 67 -36.07 18.61 50.23
C VAL A 67 -35.52 19.88 49.60
N ALA A 68 -34.79 20.69 50.38
CA ALA A 68 -34.11 21.87 49.84
C ALA A 68 -33.08 21.52 48.74
N ARG A 69 -32.35 20.40 48.88
CA ARG A 69 -31.42 19.93 47.84
C ARG A 69 -32.16 19.47 46.59
N GLU A 70 -33.24 18.72 46.76
CA GLU A 70 -34.09 18.26 45.64
C GLU A 70 -34.71 19.43 44.88
N GLN A 71 -35.34 20.37 45.58
CA GLN A 71 -35.93 21.58 44.98
C GLN A 71 -34.90 22.40 44.21
N ALA A 72 -33.67 22.52 44.73
CA ALA A 72 -32.60 23.23 44.04
C ALA A 72 -32.19 22.52 42.74
N CYS A 73 -32.05 21.18 42.75
CA CYS A 73 -31.78 20.41 41.53
C CYS A 73 -32.91 20.56 40.50
N VAL A 74 -34.19 20.46 40.92
CA VAL A 74 -35.35 20.61 40.02
C VAL A 74 -35.42 22.02 39.43
N ALA A 75 -35.11 23.06 40.21
CA ALA A 75 -34.98 24.42 39.68
C ALA A 75 -33.88 24.53 38.63
N ILE A 76 -32.69 23.98 38.90
CA ILE A 76 -31.57 24.03 37.94
C ILE A 76 -31.91 23.26 36.66
N GLU A 77 -32.54 22.09 36.77
CA GLU A 77 -33.05 21.32 35.62
C GLU A 77 -34.02 22.18 34.79
N ALA A 78 -34.99 22.84 35.43
CA ALA A 78 -35.97 23.69 34.74
C ALA A 78 -35.32 24.90 34.06
N ILE A 79 -34.33 25.53 34.71
CA ILE A 79 -33.59 26.68 34.15
C ILE A 79 -32.80 26.27 32.91
N ALA A 80 -32.09 25.14 32.98
CA ALA A 80 -31.28 24.62 31.88
C ALA A 80 -32.13 24.03 30.74
N SER A 81 -33.31 23.49 31.04
CA SER A 81 -34.22 22.91 30.02
C SER A 81 -35.13 23.94 29.36
N HIS A 82 -34.96 25.23 29.64
CA HIS A 82 -35.75 26.29 29.02
C HIS A 82 -35.43 26.39 27.52
N SER A 83 -36.42 26.78 26.70
CA SER A 83 -36.27 26.81 25.23
C SER A 83 -35.20 27.78 24.74
N GLU A 84 -34.90 28.81 25.54
CA GLU A 84 -33.86 29.80 25.29
C GLU A 84 -33.20 30.10 26.63
N VAL A 85 -31.94 29.71 26.81
CA VAL A 85 -31.17 30.01 28.02
C VAL A 85 -30.45 31.33 27.79
N ALA A 86 -30.69 32.31 28.65
CA ALA A 86 -30.16 33.66 28.44
C ALA A 86 -28.64 33.71 28.69
N ALA A 87 -27.94 34.55 27.92
CA ALA A 87 -26.48 34.70 27.98
C ALA A 87 -25.94 35.17 29.35
N ASN A 88 -26.79 35.78 30.18
CA ASN A 88 -26.49 36.19 31.55
C ASN A 88 -26.83 35.12 32.61
N VAL A 89 -27.42 33.98 32.21
CA VAL A 89 -27.74 32.83 33.08
C VAL A 89 -26.80 31.67 32.81
N GLU A 90 -26.54 31.36 31.54
CA GLU A 90 -25.75 30.20 31.12
C GLU A 90 -24.37 30.06 31.80
N PRO A 91 -23.55 31.13 31.95
CA PRO A 91 -22.27 31.04 32.67
C PRO A 91 -22.42 30.55 34.12
N TYR A 92 -23.53 30.90 34.77
CA TYR A 92 -23.81 30.53 36.15
C TYR A 92 -24.29 29.08 36.28
N LEU A 93 -24.85 28.48 35.22
CA LEU A 93 -25.11 27.04 35.20
C LEU A 93 -23.80 26.24 35.29
N VAL A 94 -22.75 26.70 34.61
CA VAL A 94 -21.41 26.11 34.71
C VAL A 94 -20.80 26.29 36.10
N VAL A 95 -21.02 27.44 36.75
CA VAL A 95 -20.60 27.67 38.15
C VAL A 95 -21.30 26.71 39.14
N LEU A 96 -22.57 26.36 38.87
CA LEU A 96 -23.34 25.43 39.71
C LEU A 96 -22.96 23.95 39.46
N LEU A 97 -22.47 23.62 38.26
CA LEU A 97 -22.20 22.25 37.81
C LEU A 97 -21.41 21.39 38.80
N PRO A 98 -20.29 21.84 39.43
CA PRO A 98 -19.57 21.02 40.42
C PRO A 98 -20.43 20.62 41.63
N SER A 99 -21.31 21.53 42.08
CA SER A 99 -22.20 21.27 43.22
C SER A 99 -23.32 20.30 42.84
N VAL A 100 -23.83 20.40 41.61
CA VAL A 100 -24.85 19.47 41.08
C VAL A 100 -24.27 18.07 40.88
N LEU A 101 -23.05 17.95 40.34
CA LEU A 101 -22.33 16.66 40.21
C LEU A 101 -22.17 15.97 41.57
N THR A 102 -21.72 16.72 42.58
CA THR A 102 -21.60 16.20 43.96
C THR A 102 -22.95 15.68 44.49
N ALA A 103 -24.06 16.35 44.14
CA ALA A 103 -25.42 15.97 44.55
C ALA A 103 -25.92 14.68 43.89
N VAL A 104 -25.39 14.26 42.73
CA VAL A 104 -25.67 12.93 42.13
C VAL A 104 -25.24 11.80 43.07
N GLY A 105 -24.22 12.04 43.89
CA GLY A 105 -23.77 11.12 44.92
C GLY A 105 -24.62 11.12 46.20
N ASP A 106 -25.75 11.83 46.27
CA ASP A 106 -26.58 11.87 47.49
C ASP A 106 -27.13 10.48 47.88
N LYS A 107 -27.35 10.27 49.18
CA LYS A 107 -27.95 9.04 49.70
C LYS A 107 -29.46 8.98 49.43
N ILE A 108 -30.10 10.14 49.31
CA ILE A 108 -31.54 10.26 49.05
C ILE A 108 -31.79 10.10 47.54
N ILE A 109 -32.62 9.12 47.19
CA ILE A 109 -32.89 8.78 45.78
C ILE A 109 -33.50 9.95 45.02
N ALA A 110 -34.44 10.68 45.63
CA ALA A 110 -35.09 11.84 44.99
C ALA A 110 -34.09 12.93 44.59
N VAL A 111 -33.18 13.31 45.50
CA VAL A 111 -32.10 14.27 45.23
C VAL A 111 -31.18 13.76 44.12
N LYS A 112 -30.79 12.48 44.18
CA LYS A 112 -29.93 11.85 43.17
C LYS A 112 -30.57 11.89 41.77
N THR A 113 -31.85 11.54 41.66
CA THR A 113 -32.58 11.56 40.39
C THR A 113 -32.68 12.98 39.84
N ALA A 114 -33.06 13.95 40.68
CA ALA A 114 -33.13 15.36 40.29
C ALA A 114 -31.76 15.93 39.88
N ALA A 115 -30.70 15.59 40.62
CA ALA A 115 -29.34 16.01 40.28
C ALA A 115 -28.88 15.42 38.94
N THR A 116 -29.17 14.15 38.67
CA THR A 116 -28.80 13.49 37.40
C THR A 116 -29.51 14.14 36.22
N ALA A 117 -30.81 14.47 36.37
CA ALA A 117 -31.58 15.20 35.37
C ALA A 117 -31.01 16.61 35.15
N ALA A 118 -30.67 17.32 36.23
CA ALA A 118 -30.04 18.64 36.14
C ALA A 118 -28.67 18.62 35.43
N VAL A 119 -27.80 17.64 35.69
CA VAL A 119 -26.52 17.48 34.98
C VAL A 119 -26.75 17.32 33.47
N THR A 120 -27.71 16.45 33.10
CA THR A 120 -28.07 16.21 31.69
C THR A 120 -28.63 17.47 31.03
N ALA A 121 -29.49 18.20 31.74
CA ALA A 121 -30.09 19.44 31.25
C ALA A 121 -29.01 20.52 31.04
N ILE A 122 -28.07 20.68 31.98
CA ILE A 122 -26.95 21.63 31.83
C ILE A 122 -26.12 21.28 30.58
N ALA A 123 -25.82 20.00 30.36
CA ALA A 123 -25.06 19.55 29.18
C ALA A 123 -25.74 19.92 27.86
N GLY A 124 -27.07 19.86 27.81
CA GLY A 124 -27.86 20.24 26.63
C GLY A 124 -28.06 21.74 26.46
N ALA A 125 -27.91 22.52 27.54
CA ALA A 125 -28.13 23.96 27.56
C ALA A 125 -26.92 24.79 27.14
N ILE A 126 -25.72 24.26 27.35
CA ILE A 126 -24.46 24.96 27.10
C ILE A 126 -24.24 25.17 25.60
N ASN A 127 -23.84 26.38 25.22
CA ASN A 127 -23.37 26.72 23.89
C ASN A 127 -22.17 25.83 23.53
N GLY A 128 -22.15 25.27 22.32
CA GLY A 128 -21.07 24.38 21.88
C GLY A 128 -19.67 24.98 22.04
N ASN A 129 -19.51 26.29 21.79
CA ASN A 129 -18.22 26.97 21.92
C ASN A 129 -17.78 27.16 23.39
N ALA A 130 -18.67 26.92 24.35
CA ALA A 130 -18.36 26.99 25.76
C ALA A 130 -18.02 25.63 26.41
N CYS A 131 -17.84 24.57 25.61
CA CYS A 131 -17.34 23.28 26.12
C CYS A 131 -16.06 23.45 26.97
N LYS A 132 -15.16 24.36 26.56
CA LYS A 132 -13.93 24.69 27.27
C LYS A 132 -14.15 25.20 28.71
N ALA A 133 -15.29 25.84 28.99
CA ALA A 133 -15.66 26.29 30.33
C ALA A 133 -16.20 25.16 31.22
N ALA A 134 -16.97 24.23 30.65
CA ALA A 134 -17.66 23.18 31.41
C ALA A 134 -16.81 21.94 31.69
N LEU A 135 -15.96 21.55 30.73
CA LEU A 135 -15.16 20.32 30.79
C LEU A 135 -14.22 20.21 32.01
N PRO A 136 -13.57 21.28 32.52
CA PRO A 136 -12.70 21.16 33.69
C PRO A 136 -13.40 20.54 34.91
N ALA A 137 -14.65 20.94 35.19
CA ALA A 137 -15.43 20.39 36.29
C ALA A 137 -15.76 18.89 36.10
N ILE A 138 -16.07 18.51 34.85
CA ILE A 138 -16.37 17.13 34.47
C ILE A 138 -15.12 16.24 34.61
N MET A 139 -13.99 16.70 34.09
CA MET A 139 -12.73 15.95 34.15
C MET A 139 -12.26 15.74 35.59
N GLU A 140 -12.37 16.78 36.43
CA GLU A 140 -12.03 16.70 37.85
C GLU A 140 -12.94 15.71 38.59
N SER A 141 -14.23 15.71 38.29
CA SER A 141 -15.21 14.78 38.87
C SER A 141 -14.89 13.32 38.49
N ILE A 142 -14.55 13.03 37.23
CA ILE A 142 -14.17 11.68 36.80
C ILE A 142 -12.93 11.17 37.56
N ARG A 143 -11.92 12.04 37.75
CA ARG A 143 -10.65 11.69 38.42
C ARG A 143 -10.82 11.52 39.93
N THR A 144 -11.48 12.47 40.59
CA THR A 144 -11.40 12.61 42.05
C THR A 144 -12.65 12.14 42.79
N ALA A 145 -13.80 12.02 42.11
CA ALA A 145 -15.05 11.65 42.77
C ALA A 145 -14.93 10.26 43.41
N GLN A 146 -15.28 10.19 44.69
CA GLN A 146 -15.25 8.94 45.45
C GLN A 146 -16.49 8.07 45.17
N LYS A 147 -17.55 8.66 44.63
CA LYS A 147 -18.84 8.01 44.40
C LYS A 147 -19.02 7.70 42.93
N TRP A 148 -19.14 6.42 42.58
CA TRP A 148 -19.32 5.98 41.20
C TRP A 148 -20.52 6.60 40.44
N PRO A 149 -21.67 6.95 41.07
CA PRO A 149 -22.78 7.59 40.32
C PRO A 149 -22.41 8.98 39.80
N GLU A 150 -21.59 9.72 40.53
CA GLU A 150 -21.09 11.03 40.11
C GLU A 150 -20.18 10.89 38.89
N LYS A 151 -19.26 9.91 38.90
CA LYS A 151 -18.43 9.57 37.73
C LYS A 151 -19.29 9.19 36.51
N MET A 152 -20.36 8.42 36.72
CA MET A 152 -21.27 8.05 35.65
C MET A 152 -21.99 9.26 35.04
N ALA A 153 -22.51 10.17 35.87
CA ALA A 153 -23.16 11.38 35.38
C ALA A 153 -22.17 12.30 34.64
N ALA A 154 -20.91 12.35 35.07
CA ALA A 154 -19.85 13.07 34.36
C ALA A 154 -19.55 12.45 32.97
N LEU A 155 -19.54 11.11 32.85
CA LEU A 155 -19.42 10.43 31.56
C LEU A 155 -20.65 10.66 30.67
N ASP A 156 -21.85 10.62 31.25
CA ASP A 156 -23.10 10.91 30.53
C ASP A 156 -23.13 12.35 30.02
N PHE A 157 -22.57 13.31 30.76
CA PHE A 157 -22.42 14.71 30.33
C PHE A 157 -21.58 14.83 29.06
N ILE A 158 -20.46 14.08 28.97
CA ILE A 158 -19.62 14.06 27.77
C ILE A 158 -20.41 13.51 26.58
N ASP A 159 -21.12 12.39 26.76
CA ASP A 159 -21.95 11.80 25.70
C ASP A 159 -23.07 12.73 25.19
N VAL A 160 -23.59 13.63 26.02
CA VAL A 160 -24.53 14.67 25.59
C VAL A 160 -23.80 15.71 24.73
N LEU A 161 -22.63 16.19 25.15
CA LEU A 161 -21.83 17.14 24.38
C LEU A 161 -21.39 16.58 23.02
N ILE A 162 -21.11 15.28 22.93
CA ILE A 162 -20.80 14.62 21.65
C ILE A 162 -21.96 14.80 20.65
N LYS A 163 -23.21 14.84 21.14
CA LYS A 163 -24.40 14.98 20.29
C LYS A 163 -24.73 16.43 19.98
N THR A 164 -24.53 17.34 20.95
CA THR A 164 -24.92 18.75 20.82
C THR A 164 -23.83 19.62 20.21
N ALA A 165 -22.56 19.31 20.44
CA ALA A 165 -21.40 20.10 20.03
C ALA A 165 -20.22 19.24 19.53
N PRO A 166 -20.42 18.34 18.53
CA PRO A 166 -19.39 17.41 18.07
C PRO A 166 -18.14 18.10 17.52
N ALA A 167 -18.31 19.19 16.76
CA ALA A 167 -17.19 19.90 16.14
C ALA A 167 -16.28 20.55 17.19
N GLN A 168 -16.87 21.23 18.18
CA GLN A 168 -16.14 21.89 19.25
C GLN A 168 -15.46 20.88 20.19
N LEU A 169 -16.17 19.79 20.49
CA LEU A 169 -15.65 18.74 21.37
C LEU A 169 -14.48 17.97 20.72
N ALA A 170 -14.40 17.89 19.40
CA ALA A 170 -13.29 17.25 18.68
C ALA A 170 -11.93 17.84 19.07
N TYR A 171 -11.84 19.17 19.23
CA TYR A 171 -10.63 19.87 19.69
C TYR A 171 -10.29 19.62 21.17
N ARG A 172 -11.20 19.02 21.93
CA ARG A 172 -11.04 18.67 23.36
C ARG A 172 -10.81 17.18 23.60
N VAL A 173 -10.87 16.36 22.54
CA VAL A 173 -10.52 14.94 22.59
C VAL A 173 -9.14 14.70 23.24
N PRO A 174 -8.08 15.51 22.98
CA PRO A 174 -6.78 15.32 23.63
C PRO A 174 -6.81 15.39 25.15
N ASP A 175 -7.65 16.26 25.72
CA ASP A 175 -7.82 16.42 27.16
C ASP A 175 -8.66 15.30 27.76
N LEU A 176 -9.66 14.83 26.99
CA LEU A 176 -10.62 13.82 27.42
C LEU A 176 -10.05 12.40 27.40
N ILE A 177 -9.25 12.03 26.38
CA ILE A 177 -8.72 10.67 26.23
C ILE A 177 -7.99 10.18 27.49
N PRO A 178 -7.05 10.94 28.10
CA PRO A 178 -6.38 10.50 29.32
C PRO A 178 -7.34 10.29 30.50
N VAL A 179 -8.32 11.18 30.66
CA VAL A 179 -9.29 11.15 31.76
C VAL A 179 -10.21 9.94 31.65
N VAL A 180 -10.78 9.72 30.45
CA VAL A 180 -11.69 8.58 30.20
C VAL A 180 -10.90 7.27 30.21
N SER A 181 -9.66 7.27 29.71
CA SER A 181 -8.77 6.11 29.82
C SER A 181 -8.57 5.70 31.26
N GLU A 182 -8.32 6.61 32.20
CA GLU A 182 -8.22 6.27 33.63
C GLU A 182 -9.53 5.68 34.18
N ALA A 183 -10.68 6.20 33.77
CA ALA A 183 -11.98 5.68 34.18
C ALA A 183 -12.26 4.25 33.65
N MET A 184 -11.69 3.86 32.51
CA MET A 184 -11.77 2.47 32.00
C MET A 184 -11.08 1.45 32.94
N TRP A 185 -10.19 1.92 33.83
CA TRP A 185 -9.50 1.11 34.83
C TRP A 185 -10.14 1.18 36.22
N ASP A 186 -11.27 1.87 36.39
CA ASP A 186 -11.95 2.03 37.68
C ASP A 186 -12.34 0.69 38.31
N THR A 187 -12.19 0.53 39.63
CA THR A 187 -12.54 -0.73 40.32
C THR A 187 -14.00 -1.18 40.12
N LYS A 188 -14.93 -0.25 39.84
CA LYS A 188 -16.35 -0.54 39.66
C LYS A 188 -16.67 -0.91 38.21
N LYS A 189 -17.22 -2.11 37.99
CA LYS A 189 -17.54 -2.65 36.66
C LYS A 189 -18.42 -1.72 35.83
N GLU A 190 -19.43 -1.13 36.45
CA GLU A 190 -20.39 -0.22 35.79
C GLU A 190 -19.70 1.04 35.25
N VAL A 191 -18.69 1.56 35.97
CA VAL A 191 -17.89 2.71 35.52
C VAL A 191 -16.98 2.29 34.37
N LYS A 192 -16.32 1.12 34.45
CA LYS A 192 -15.48 0.61 33.35
C LYS A 192 -16.26 0.47 32.05
N GLU A 193 -17.43 -0.19 32.10
CA GLU A 193 -18.27 -0.42 30.92
C GLU A 193 -18.78 0.90 30.35
N ARG A 194 -19.13 1.87 31.21
CA ARG A 194 -19.57 3.18 30.77
C ARG A 194 -18.44 4.00 30.12
N ALA A 195 -17.28 4.04 30.76
CA ALA A 195 -16.10 4.74 30.26
C ALA A 195 -15.61 4.15 28.94
N TYR A 196 -15.70 2.82 28.76
CA TYR A 196 -15.38 2.17 27.50
C TYR A 196 -16.30 2.66 26.36
N LYS A 197 -17.62 2.75 26.60
CA LYS A 197 -18.58 3.27 25.60
C LYS A 197 -18.36 4.76 25.30
N THR A 198 -18.08 5.56 26.33
CA THR A 198 -17.76 6.98 26.15
C THR A 198 -16.45 7.13 25.35
N MET A 199 -15.45 6.28 25.56
CA MET A 199 -14.23 6.25 24.76
C MET A 199 -14.52 5.95 23.28
N GLU A 200 -15.40 4.98 22.99
CA GLU A 200 -15.83 4.69 21.61
C GLU A 200 -16.45 5.92 20.93
N GLN A 201 -17.33 6.64 21.62
CA GLN A 201 -17.97 7.83 21.06
C GLN A 201 -17.01 9.01 20.91
N ILE A 202 -16.10 9.24 21.87
CA ILE A 202 -15.09 10.29 21.77
C ILE A 202 -14.16 10.01 20.58
N CYS A 203 -13.74 8.76 20.38
CA CYS A 203 -12.85 8.42 19.27
C CYS A 203 -13.53 8.56 17.90
N GLN A 204 -14.87 8.52 17.81
CA GLN A 204 -15.60 8.80 16.56
C GLN A 204 -15.47 10.27 16.11
N LEU A 205 -15.10 11.18 17.01
CA LEU A 205 -14.82 12.57 16.66
C LEU A 205 -13.45 12.76 15.99
N ILE A 206 -12.59 11.73 15.99
CA ILE A 206 -11.26 11.80 15.37
C ILE A 206 -11.41 11.62 13.86
N VAL A 207 -11.23 12.71 13.12
CA VAL A 207 -11.28 12.71 11.66
C VAL A 207 -9.89 12.36 11.10
N ASN A 208 -9.56 11.07 11.06
CA ASN A 208 -8.34 10.59 10.42
C ASN A 208 -8.55 9.20 9.79
N LYS A 209 -8.63 9.17 8.45
CA LYS A 209 -8.90 7.96 7.67
C LYS A 209 -7.82 6.87 7.83
N ASP A 210 -6.58 7.25 8.16
CA ASP A 210 -5.47 6.30 8.29
C ASP A 210 -5.63 5.41 9.52
N ILE A 211 -6.17 5.97 10.61
CA ILE A 211 -6.34 5.27 11.88
C ILE A 211 -7.77 4.79 12.14
N GLU A 212 -8.77 5.26 11.38
CA GLU A 212 -10.20 4.99 11.59
C GLU A 212 -10.49 3.49 11.77
N ARG A 213 -10.01 2.64 10.85
CA ARG A 213 -10.18 1.18 10.91
C ARG A 213 -9.51 0.52 12.12
N PHE A 214 -8.55 1.20 12.75
CA PHE A 214 -7.80 0.71 13.90
C PHE A 214 -8.33 1.25 15.23
N ILE A 215 -9.20 2.27 15.24
CA ILE A 215 -9.77 2.86 16.46
C ILE A 215 -10.31 1.78 17.43
N PRO A 216 -11.12 0.79 17.00
CA PRO A 216 -11.60 -0.24 17.92
C PRO A 216 -10.47 -1.05 18.57
N GLU A 217 -9.39 -1.32 17.84
CA GLU A 217 -8.25 -2.08 18.35
C GLU A 217 -7.35 -1.22 19.25
N LEU A 218 -7.22 0.08 18.95
CA LEU A 218 -6.56 1.08 19.80
C LEU A 218 -7.26 1.20 21.16
N ILE A 219 -8.59 1.28 21.18
CA ILE A 219 -9.39 1.32 22.43
C ILE A 219 -9.21 0.02 23.23
N LYS A 220 -9.23 -1.14 22.56
CA LYS A 220 -8.94 -2.42 23.23
C LYS A 220 -7.54 -2.43 23.84
N CYS A 221 -6.53 -1.87 23.17
CA CYS A 221 -5.18 -1.74 23.71
C CYS A 221 -5.11 -0.84 24.95
N ILE A 222 -5.91 0.23 25.01
CA ILE A 222 -6.02 1.07 26.20
C ILE A 222 -6.58 0.27 27.37
N ALA A 223 -7.60 -0.56 27.13
CA ALA A 223 -8.22 -1.41 28.14
C ALA A 223 -7.36 -2.64 28.52
N LYS A 224 -6.60 -3.19 27.57
CA LYS A 224 -5.81 -4.42 27.69
C LYS A 224 -4.41 -4.24 27.07
N PRO A 225 -3.40 -3.91 27.89
CA PRO A 225 -2.03 -3.68 27.41
C PRO A 225 -1.37 -4.91 26.76
N GLU A 226 -1.87 -6.12 27.01
CA GLU A 226 -1.38 -7.37 26.41
C GLU A 226 -1.48 -7.39 24.87
N ASN A 227 -2.38 -6.59 24.29
CA ASN A 227 -2.59 -6.51 22.84
C ASN A 227 -1.59 -5.58 22.12
N VAL A 228 -0.75 -4.83 22.86
CA VAL A 228 0.17 -3.83 22.30
C VAL A 228 1.06 -4.39 21.17
N PRO A 229 1.71 -5.57 21.30
CA PRO A 229 2.56 -6.11 20.25
C PRO A 229 1.81 -6.32 18.92
N GLU A 230 0.60 -6.89 18.98
CA GLU A 230 -0.22 -7.14 17.79
C GLU A 230 -0.71 -5.84 17.16
N THR A 231 -1.18 -4.88 17.96
CA THR A 231 -1.65 -3.58 17.44
C THR A 231 -0.51 -2.77 16.83
N VAL A 232 0.69 -2.78 17.42
CA VAL A 232 1.89 -2.16 16.83
C VAL A 232 2.27 -2.87 15.52
N HIS A 233 2.13 -4.19 15.45
CA HIS A 233 2.37 -4.93 14.22
C HIS A 233 1.41 -4.54 13.09
N LEU A 234 0.11 -4.42 13.40
CA LEU A 234 -0.93 -4.01 12.46
C LEU A 234 -0.70 -2.58 11.96
N LEU A 235 -0.39 -1.65 12.87
CA LEU A 235 -0.16 -0.24 12.54
C LEU A 235 1.15 0.00 11.81
N GLY A 236 2.17 -0.85 12.02
CA GLY A 236 3.44 -0.72 11.32
C GLY A 236 3.36 -0.88 9.80
N ALA A 237 2.27 -1.47 9.29
CA ALA A 237 1.99 -1.56 7.85
C ALA A 237 1.09 -0.42 7.34
N THR A 238 0.56 0.41 8.24
CA THR A 238 -0.28 1.55 7.90
C THR A 238 0.58 2.67 7.36
N THR A 239 0.15 3.27 6.26
CA THR A 239 0.67 4.57 5.87
C THR A 239 -0.12 5.64 6.55
N PHE A 240 0.58 6.58 7.16
CA PHE A 240 0.00 7.86 7.49
C PHE A 240 0.09 8.74 6.25
N VAL A 241 -1.04 9.34 5.88
CA VAL A 241 -1.27 10.17 4.71
C VAL A 241 -1.82 11.51 5.17
N THR A 242 -2.84 11.44 6.02
CA THR A 242 -3.57 12.59 6.56
C THR A 242 -2.67 13.34 7.54
N GLU A 243 -2.83 14.66 7.56
CA GLU A 243 -2.18 15.49 8.58
C GLU A 243 -2.51 14.94 9.97
N VAL A 244 -1.48 14.84 10.80
CA VAL A 244 -1.63 14.28 12.14
C VAL A 244 -1.97 15.41 13.10
N GLN A 245 -3.25 15.49 13.47
CA GLN A 245 -3.77 16.46 14.43
C GLN A 245 -3.65 15.96 15.88
N GLU A 246 -3.86 16.86 16.85
CA GLU A 246 -3.78 16.55 18.29
C GLU A 246 -4.65 15.36 18.74
N PRO A 247 -5.91 15.20 18.29
CA PRO A 247 -6.76 14.07 18.69
C PRO A 247 -6.17 12.72 18.26
N THR A 248 -5.57 12.66 17.08
CA THR A 248 -4.88 11.46 16.56
C THR A 248 -3.69 11.10 17.44
N LEU A 249 -2.86 12.09 17.80
CA LEU A 249 -1.72 11.87 18.71
C LEU A 249 -2.17 11.43 20.10
N ALA A 250 -3.22 12.02 20.65
CA ALA A 250 -3.74 11.65 21.95
C ALA A 250 -4.14 10.18 22.05
N LEU A 251 -4.67 9.60 20.97
CA LEU A 251 -5.00 8.18 20.89
C LEU A 251 -3.76 7.29 20.61
N MET A 252 -2.86 7.73 19.74
CA MET A 252 -1.71 6.93 19.28
C MET A 252 -0.55 6.90 20.28
N VAL A 253 -0.23 8.03 20.91
CA VAL A 253 0.94 8.18 21.80
C VAL A 253 0.93 7.18 22.97
N PRO A 254 -0.19 6.93 23.68
CA PRO A 254 -0.22 5.92 24.74
C PRO A 254 0.14 4.50 24.27
N LEU A 255 -0.25 4.13 23.04
CA LEU A 255 0.15 2.86 22.45
C LEU A 255 1.66 2.86 22.14
N LEU A 256 2.15 3.92 21.51
CA LEU A 256 3.55 4.01 21.06
C LEU A 256 4.52 4.07 22.24
N ASP A 257 4.17 4.79 23.31
CA ASP A 257 4.93 4.81 24.56
C ASP A 257 5.08 3.39 25.14
N ARG A 258 3.99 2.62 25.20
CA ARG A 258 4.02 1.20 25.61
C ARG A 258 4.85 0.34 24.65
N GLY A 259 4.68 0.54 23.34
CA GLY A 259 5.43 -0.18 22.30
C GLY A 259 6.94 0.10 22.33
N LEU A 260 7.36 1.32 22.70
CA LEU A 260 8.77 1.67 22.91
C LEU A 260 9.33 1.03 24.20
N ALA A 261 8.48 0.81 25.20
CA ALA A 261 8.83 0.16 26.46
C ALA A 261 8.79 -1.39 26.42
N GLU A 262 8.31 -1.99 25.32
CA GLU A 262 8.16 -3.44 25.19
C GLU A 262 9.47 -4.24 25.28
N ARG A 263 9.39 -5.55 25.48
CA ARG A 263 10.59 -6.41 25.59
C ARG A 263 11.19 -6.75 24.23
N GLU A 264 10.36 -6.98 23.23
CA GLU A 264 10.79 -7.44 21.92
C GLU A 264 11.40 -6.30 21.07
N THR A 265 12.61 -6.54 20.54
CA THR A 265 13.31 -5.55 19.70
C THR A 265 12.53 -5.22 18.42
N ALA A 266 11.82 -6.20 17.84
CA ALA A 266 11.01 -6.00 16.65
C ALA A 266 9.84 -5.02 16.88
N ILE A 267 9.22 -5.08 18.07
CA ILE A 267 8.12 -4.18 18.45
C ILE A 267 8.64 -2.78 18.71
N LYS A 268 9.76 -2.63 19.44
CA LYS A 268 10.42 -1.33 19.65
C LYS A 268 10.78 -0.65 18.33
N ARG A 269 11.36 -1.41 17.39
CA ARG A 269 11.67 -0.92 16.04
C ARG A 269 10.41 -0.41 15.35
N LYS A 270 9.34 -1.22 15.32
CA LYS A 270 8.07 -0.83 14.66
C LYS A 270 7.42 0.38 15.32
N ALA A 271 7.42 0.46 16.65
CA ALA A 271 6.94 1.63 17.38
C ALA A 271 7.73 2.89 16.97
N ALA A 272 9.06 2.81 16.88
CA ALA A 272 9.88 3.92 16.39
C ALA A 272 9.56 4.30 14.93
N VAL A 273 9.36 3.33 14.04
CA VAL A 273 8.96 3.59 12.64
C VAL A 273 7.59 4.29 12.56
N ILE A 274 6.63 3.88 13.39
CA ILE A 274 5.31 4.54 13.45
C ILE A 274 5.47 5.97 13.97
N VAL A 275 6.25 6.20 15.02
CA VAL A 275 6.54 7.55 15.52
C VAL A 275 7.18 8.42 14.44
N ASP A 276 8.18 7.90 13.73
CA ASP A 276 8.85 8.62 12.63
C ASP A 276 7.89 9.01 11.51
N ASN A 277 7.11 8.04 11.01
CA ASN A 277 6.18 8.28 9.91
C ASN A 277 5.03 9.21 10.28
N MET A 278 4.51 9.09 11.49
CA MET A 278 3.41 9.91 11.99
C MET A 278 3.88 11.36 12.27
N CYS A 279 5.01 11.53 12.96
CA CYS A 279 5.50 12.87 13.31
C CYS A 279 5.96 13.68 12.08
N LYS A 280 6.34 13.04 10.97
CA LYS A 280 6.65 13.74 9.70
C LYS A 280 5.46 14.51 9.11
N LEU A 281 4.24 14.16 9.51
CA LEU A 281 2.98 14.72 9.01
C LEU A 281 2.36 15.73 9.99
N VAL A 282 3.15 16.20 10.96
CA VAL A 282 2.75 17.26 11.87
C VAL A 282 3.35 18.56 11.36
N ASP A 283 2.49 19.50 10.98
CA ASP A 283 2.90 20.78 10.38
C ASP A 283 3.14 21.88 11.42
N ASP A 284 2.49 21.79 12.58
CA ASP A 284 2.65 22.73 13.70
C ASP A 284 3.39 22.06 14.88
N PRO A 285 4.56 22.58 15.30
CA PRO A 285 5.28 22.09 16.47
C PRO A 285 4.44 22.06 17.77
N ASN A 286 3.43 22.92 17.89
CA ASN A 286 2.57 22.96 19.08
C ASN A 286 1.74 21.68 19.24
N ILE A 287 1.39 21.02 18.14
CA ILE A 287 0.59 19.79 18.15
C ILE A 287 1.36 18.64 18.81
N VAL A 288 2.67 18.53 18.54
CA VAL A 288 3.50 17.44 19.09
C VAL A 288 4.05 17.76 20.49
N ALA A 289 4.18 19.04 20.84
CA ALA A 289 4.83 19.50 22.06
C ALA A 289 4.32 18.82 23.36
N PRO A 290 3.00 18.66 23.59
CA PRO A 290 2.47 17.98 24.79
C PRO A 290 2.88 16.51 24.91
N PHE A 291 3.25 15.87 23.79
CA PHE A 291 3.54 14.43 23.72
C PHE A 291 5.04 14.12 23.74
N LEU A 292 5.91 15.10 23.48
CA LEU A 292 7.37 14.96 23.54
C LEU A 292 7.89 14.36 24.86
N PRO A 293 7.40 14.79 26.05
CA PRO A 293 7.88 14.24 27.33
C PRO A 293 7.63 12.75 27.50
N LYS A 294 6.65 12.17 26.80
CA LYS A 294 6.35 10.73 26.85
C LYS A 294 7.20 9.94 25.86
N MET A 295 7.33 10.42 24.62
CA MET A 295 7.97 9.64 23.54
C MET A 295 9.50 9.76 23.52
N MET A 296 10.06 10.95 23.74
CA MET A 296 11.50 11.18 23.61
C MET A 296 12.35 10.31 24.57
N PRO A 297 12.01 10.16 25.86
CA PRO A 297 12.78 9.30 26.75
C PRO A 297 12.80 7.84 26.31
N GLY A 298 11.68 7.33 25.78
CA GLY A 298 11.58 5.96 25.26
C GLY A 298 12.46 5.74 24.03
N LEU A 299 12.46 6.69 23.09
CA LEU A 299 13.32 6.66 21.91
C LEU A 299 14.80 6.76 22.27
N GLN A 300 15.18 7.71 23.12
CA GLN A 300 16.57 7.88 23.57
C GLN A 300 17.09 6.61 24.25
N LYS A 301 16.31 6.06 25.19
CA LYS A 301 16.66 4.81 25.88
C LYS A 301 16.84 3.65 24.90
N ASN A 302 15.99 3.55 23.88
CA ASN A 302 16.10 2.50 22.87
C ASN A 302 17.33 2.71 21.97
N TYR A 303 17.63 3.94 21.57
CA TYR A 303 18.84 4.26 20.79
C TYR A 303 20.12 3.85 21.52
N ASP A 304 20.19 4.11 22.82
CA ASP A 304 21.38 3.82 23.63
C ASP A 304 21.56 2.32 23.93
N ASN A 305 20.47 1.56 24.03
CA ASN A 305 20.49 0.17 24.53
C ASN A 305 20.23 -0.92 23.48
N LEU A 306 19.70 -0.60 22.29
CA LEU A 306 19.42 -1.60 21.26
C LEU A 306 20.72 -2.12 20.63
N ALA A 307 20.92 -3.44 20.69
CA ALA A 307 22.07 -4.12 20.10
C ALA A 307 21.98 -4.22 18.57
N ASP A 308 20.76 -4.41 18.05
CA ASP A 308 20.50 -4.53 16.61
C ASP A 308 20.75 -3.18 15.91
N PRO A 309 21.70 -3.10 14.94
CA PRO A 309 22.04 -1.85 14.27
C PRO A 309 20.88 -1.22 13.52
N GLU A 310 20.02 -2.02 12.88
CA GLU A 310 18.88 -1.55 12.11
C GLU A 310 17.82 -0.93 13.03
N ALA A 311 17.43 -1.64 14.10
CA ALA A 311 16.47 -1.12 15.07
C ALA A 311 16.95 0.18 15.73
N ARG A 312 18.24 0.28 16.01
CA ARG A 312 18.87 1.50 16.53
C ARG A 312 18.86 2.64 15.51
N GLU A 313 19.13 2.36 14.23
CA GLU A 313 19.07 3.37 13.17
C GLU A 313 17.64 3.92 13.00
N LYS A 314 16.62 3.05 12.96
CA LYS A 314 15.22 3.48 12.89
C LYS A 314 14.79 4.28 14.12
N THR A 315 15.26 3.88 15.30
CA THR A 315 15.04 4.65 16.54
C THR A 315 15.68 6.02 16.48
N LYS A 316 16.90 6.13 15.91
CA LYS A 316 17.58 7.41 15.70
C LYS A 316 16.80 8.30 14.72
N GLN A 317 16.35 7.75 13.60
CA GLN A 317 15.55 8.48 12.61
C GLN A 317 14.28 9.07 13.25
N ALA A 318 13.57 8.27 14.05
CA ALA A 318 12.41 8.74 14.80
C ALA A 318 12.75 9.86 15.79
N LEU A 319 13.89 9.75 16.49
CA LEU A 319 14.38 10.76 17.42
C LEU A 319 14.77 12.06 16.71
N ASP A 320 15.43 11.97 15.56
CA ASP A 320 15.82 13.13 14.76
C ASP A 320 14.55 13.84 14.20
N THR A 321 13.58 13.08 13.71
CA THR A 321 12.29 13.59 13.25
C THR A 321 11.53 14.29 14.36
N ILE A 322 11.35 13.66 15.52
CA ILE A 322 10.56 14.23 16.62
C ILE A 322 11.23 15.49 17.19
N THR A 323 12.57 15.54 17.21
CA THR A 323 13.34 16.71 17.63
C THR A 323 13.15 17.87 16.65
N ARG A 324 13.20 17.61 15.34
CA ARG A 324 12.99 18.62 14.30
C ARG A 324 11.55 19.15 14.31
N VAL A 325 10.57 18.26 14.32
CA VAL A 325 9.14 18.60 14.26
C VAL A 325 8.71 19.32 15.53
N GLY A 326 9.17 18.86 16.68
CA GLY A 326 8.94 19.51 17.97
C GLY A 326 9.75 20.77 18.21
N ASN A 327 10.55 21.23 17.23
CA ASN A 327 11.46 22.38 17.32
C ASN A 327 12.31 22.40 18.62
N VAL A 328 12.81 21.23 19.00
CA VAL A 328 13.57 21.02 20.24
C VAL A 328 14.99 21.54 20.05
N VAL A 329 15.37 22.57 20.81
CA VAL A 329 16.72 23.18 20.76
C VAL A 329 17.49 22.79 22.02
N ASP A 330 18.71 22.26 21.85
CA ASP A 330 19.59 21.82 22.96
C ASP A 330 18.94 20.83 23.94
N GLY A 331 18.02 19.98 23.45
CA GLY A 331 17.28 19.02 24.27
C GLY A 331 16.19 19.64 25.15
N LYS A 332 15.90 20.94 24.99
CA LYS A 332 14.80 21.62 25.66
C LYS A 332 13.57 21.65 24.74
N ILE A 333 12.48 21.11 25.25
CA ILE A 333 11.17 21.14 24.60
C ILE A 333 10.69 22.60 24.62
N PRO A 334 10.37 23.22 23.46
CA PRO A 334 9.80 24.56 23.43
C PRO A 334 8.45 24.58 24.14
N GLU A 335 8.15 25.70 24.80
CA GLU A 335 6.86 25.89 25.46
C GLU A 335 5.78 26.03 24.38
N ALA A 336 4.73 25.20 24.47
CA ALA A 336 3.63 25.24 23.52
C ALA A 336 2.93 26.60 23.57
N ARG A 337 2.56 27.13 22.40
CA ARG A 337 1.74 28.35 22.32
C ARG A 337 0.43 28.11 23.07
N ASN A 338 0.12 29.02 23.99
CA ASN A 338 -1.07 28.97 24.84
C ASN A 338 -2.05 30.10 24.50
N ASP A 339 -2.05 30.55 23.24
CA ASP A 339 -2.85 31.68 22.77
C ASP A 339 -4.36 31.50 23.04
N GLY A 340 -4.84 30.26 22.94
CA GLY A 340 -6.23 29.89 23.23
C GLY A 340 -6.52 29.58 24.70
N ASP A 341 -5.52 29.54 25.61
CA ASP A 341 -5.75 29.24 27.03
C ASP A 341 -6.72 30.25 27.66
N GLN A 342 -7.71 29.75 28.40
CA GLN A 342 -8.73 30.56 29.06
C GLN A 342 -8.11 31.68 29.91
N GLN A 343 -7.02 31.43 30.63
CA GLN A 343 -6.40 32.45 31.49
C GLN A 343 -5.70 33.55 30.68
N VAL A 344 -5.08 33.18 29.55
CA VAL A 344 -4.41 34.13 28.64
C VAL A 344 -5.43 35.03 27.97
N VAL A 345 -6.51 34.44 27.44
CA VAL A 345 -7.60 35.19 26.80
C VAL A 345 -8.33 36.06 27.82
N LEU A 346 -8.55 35.56 29.05
CA LEU A 346 -9.17 36.34 30.13
C LEU A 346 -8.34 37.55 30.52
N ALA A 347 -7.01 37.42 30.56
CA ALA A 347 -6.12 38.56 30.81
C ALA A 347 -6.26 39.63 29.72
N LYS A 348 -6.21 39.23 28.44
CA LYS A 348 -6.43 40.14 27.29
C LYS A 348 -7.81 40.81 27.34
N LEU A 349 -8.85 40.05 27.68
CA LEU A 349 -10.22 40.56 27.82
C LEU A 349 -10.32 41.59 28.95
N LYS A 350 -9.73 41.31 30.11
CA LYS A 350 -9.70 42.25 31.24
C LYS A 350 -8.96 43.54 30.89
N GLU A 351 -7.86 43.48 30.14
CA GLU A 351 -7.16 44.68 29.66
C GLU A 351 -8.02 45.55 28.73
N ILE A 352 -8.84 44.93 27.88
CA ILE A 352 -9.74 45.64 26.95
C ILE A 352 -10.89 46.31 27.73
N LEU A 353 -11.46 45.60 28.72
CA LEU A 353 -12.67 46.03 29.42
C LEU A 353 -12.40 46.92 30.64
N ALA A 354 -11.30 46.72 31.37
CA ALA A 354 -10.98 47.44 32.61
C ALA A 354 -11.06 48.98 32.52
N PRO A 355 -10.64 49.64 31.42
CA PRO A 355 -10.69 51.10 31.32
C PRO A 355 -12.11 51.70 31.43
N LYS A 356 -13.15 50.94 31.09
CA LYS A 356 -14.55 51.43 31.06
C LYS A 356 -15.53 50.61 31.90
N TYR A 357 -15.22 49.34 32.19
CA TYR A 357 -16.18 48.37 32.76
C TYR A 357 -15.66 47.62 33.99
N ALA A 358 -14.65 48.13 34.70
CA ALA A 358 -14.04 47.46 35.86
C ALA A 358 -15.05 47.04 36.95
N SER A 359 -16.01 47.91 37.31
CA SER A 359 -17.03 47.61 38.32
C SER A 359 -17.98 46.47 37.91
N TYR A 360 -18.23 46.30 36.60
CA TYR A 360 -19.06 45.22 36.08
C TYR A 360 -18.29 43.90 36.00
N LEU A 361 -17.00 43.95 35.68
CA LEU A 361 -16.11 42.78 35.70
C LEU A 361 -16.05 42.13 37.10
N ASP A 362 -16.00 42.94 38.17
CA ASP A 362 -16.00 42.44 39.55
C ASP A 362 -17.34 41.75 39.91
N LYS A 363 -18.47 42.29 39.42
CA LYS A 363 -19.81 41.72 39.66
C LYS A 363 -20.09 40.48 38.79
N MET A 364 -19.54 40.43 37.58
CA MET A 364 -19.86 39.45 36.54
C MET A 364 -18.64 38.59 36.13
N GLY A 365 -17.75 38.31 37.08
CA GLY A 365 -16.55 37.49 36.86
C GLY A 365 -16.80 36.19 36.09
N PRO A 366 -17.82 35.38 36.44
CA PRO A 366 -18.14 34.15 35.72
C PRO A 366 -18.48 34.37 34.24
N VAL A 367 -19.11 35.50 33.88
CA VAL A 367 -19.45 35.82 32.48
C VAL A 367 -18.17 36.12 31.70
N ALA A 368 -17.22 36.86 32.29
CA ALA A 368 -15.93 37.13 31.66
C ALA A 368 -15.09 35.86 31.48
N GLU A 369 -15.08 34.96 32.46
CA GLU A 369 -14.43 33.64 32.36
C GLU A 369 -15.04 32.77 31.26
N TYR A 370 -16.37 32.85 31.09
CA TYR A 370 -17.10 32.15 30.03
C TYR A 370 -16.77 32.67 28.64
N ILE A 371 -16.79 34.00 28.45
CA ILE A 371 -16.39 34.66 27.20
C ILE A 371 -14.95 34.30 26.84
N ALA A 372 -14.04 34.29 27.83
CA ALA A 372 -12.65 33.92 27.61
C ALA A 372 -12.50 32.45 27.17
N ALA A 373 -13.30 31.54 27.72
CA ALA A 373 -13.29 30.15 27.31
C ALA A 373 -13.84 29.97 25.88
N MET A 374 -14.91 30.67 25.52
CA MET A 374 -15.48 30.65 24.16
C MET A 374 -14.52 31.25 23.13
N ALA A 375 -13.92 32.40 23.43
CA ALA A 375 -12.89 33.00 22.57
C ALA A 375 -11.65 32.10 22.46
N GLY A 376 -11.26 31.45 23.57
CA GLY A 376 -10.19 30.45 23.56
C GLY A 376 -10.50 29.24 22.68
N GLN A 377 -11.75 28.79 22.64
CA GLN A 377 -12.22 27.73 21.74
C GLN A 377 -12.12 28.16 20.26
N LEU A 378 -12.58 29.37 19.92
CA LEU A 378 -12.49 29.90 18.55
C LEU A 378 -11.03 30.06 18.07
N ILE A 379 -10.11 30.40 18.99
CA ILE A 379 -8.67 30.46 18.67
C ILE A 379 -8.11 29.08 18.37
N ASP A 380 -8.48 28.06 19.15
CA ASP A 380 -8.04 26.68 18.91
C ASP A 380 -8.61 26.12 17.59
N GLU A 381 -9.82 26.54 17.23
CA GLU A 381 -10.46 26.26 15.93
C GLU A 381 -9.83 27.04 14.75
N LYS A 382 -8.85 27.91 15.03
CA LYS A 382 -8.21 28.82 14.07
C LYS A 382 -9.21 29.74 13.34
N GLU A 383 -10.33 30.05 13.99
CA GLU A 383 -11.36 30.89 13.41
C GLU A 383 -10.90 32.36 13.40
N SER A 384 -10.81 32.93 12.20
CA SER A 384 -10.32 34.29 11.99
C SER A 384 -11.41 35.25 11.53
N GLU A 385 -12.59 34.77 11.11
CA GLU A 385 -13.64 35.59 10.55
C GLU A 385 -14.32 36.46 11.62
N ALA A 386 -14.45 37.76 11.33
CA ALA A 386 -15.05 38.72 12.28
C ALA A 386 -16.52 38.40 12.60
N LEU A 387 -17.30 38.00 11.59
CA LEU A 387 -18.72 37.69 11.74
C LEU A 387 -18.94 36.51 12.69
N VAL A 388 -18.16 35.44 12.53
CA VAL A 388 -18.25 34.24 13.38
C VAL A 388 -17.95 34.57 14.84
N TRP A 389 -16.94 35.40 15.12
CA TRP A 389 -16.65 35.87 16.47
C TRP A 389 -17.79 36.69 17.07
N VAL A 390 -18.39 37.58 16.27
CA VAL A 390 -19.51 38.43 16.71
C VAL A 390 -20.73 37.58 17.02
N ASP A 391 -21.11 36.66 16.14
CA ASP A 391 -22.28 35.80 16.33
C ASP A 391 -22.19 34.96 17.61
N ASN A 392 -20.98 34.53 17.97
CA ASN A 392 -20.77 33.69 19.15
C ASN A 392 -20.59 34.46 20.46
N LEU A 393 -19.94 35.62 20.45
CA LEU A 393 -19.54 36.32 21.67
C LEU A 393 -20.39 37.56 21.99
N LYS A 394 -21.07 38.16 20.99
CA LYS A 394 -21.78 39.45 21.16
C LYS A 394 -22.85 39.39 22.25
N ALA A 395 -23.63 38.31 22.31
CA ALA A 395 -24.68 38.15 23.31
C ALA A 395 -24.15 38.16 24.75
N TYR A 396 -23.03 37.48 25.02
CA TYR A 396 -22.41 37.42 26.34
C TYR A 396 -21.65 38.71 26.67
N LEU A 397 -20.96 39.31 25.70
CA LEU A 397 -20.28 40.59 25.90
C LEU A 397 -21.25 41.74 26.14
N ALA A 398 -22.43 41.72 25.51
CA ALA A 398 -23.48 42.71 25.74
C ALA A 398 -23.95 42.75 27.21
N VAL A 399 -23.84 41.63 27.94
CA VAL A 399 -24.13 41.58 29.39
C VAL A 399 -23.19 42.49 30.18
N ILE A 400 -21.94 42.69 29.72
CA ILE A 400 -20.96 43.55 30.40
C ILE A 400 -20.93 44.95 29.78
N THR A 401 -20.92 45.06 28.44
CA THR A 401 -20.64 46.32 27.73
C THR A 401 -21.89 47.08 27.29
N GLY A 402 -23.06 46.44 27.32
CA GLY A 402 -24.25 46.86 26.57
C GLY A 402 -24.16 46.51 25.08
N ILE A 403 -25.33 46.45 24.41
CA ILE A 403 -25.49 45.98 23.02
C ILE A 403 -24.67 46.83 22.02
N ASP A 404 -24.63 48.15 22.20
CA ASP A 404 -24.00 49.08 21.25
C ASP A 404 -22.46 48.95 21.21
N ASN A 405 -21.84 48.51 22.31
CA ASN A 405 -20.37 48.41 22.42
C ASN A 405 -19.84 46.97 22.31
N ALA A 406 -20.72 45.96 22.31
CA ALA A 406 -20.34 44.56 22.33
C ALA A 406 -19.55 44.17 21.07
N GLU A 407 -20.03 44.55 19.90
CA GLU A 407 -19.45 44.17 18.60
C GLU A 407 -18.02 44.73 18.42
N ALA A 408 -17.82 46.01 18.75
CA ALA A 408 -16.49 46.63 18.71
C ALA A 408 -15.52 45.97 19.70
N THR A 409 -16.02 45.51 20.85
CA THR A 409 -15.21 44.81 21.86
C THR A 409 -14.84 43.41 21.41
N VAL A 410 -15.75 42.69 20.73
CA VAL A 410 -15.46 41.39 20.10
C VAL A 410 -14.32 41.51 19.10
N ASP A 411 -14.40 42.48 18.19
CA ASP A 411 -13.37 42.66 17.16
C ASP A 411 -12.01 43.08 17.77
N ALA A 412 -12.03 43.90 18.82
CA ALA A 412 -10.81 44.23 19.58
C ALA A 412 -10.19 43.00 20.26
N LEU A 413 -11.01 42.11 20.82
CA LEU A 413 -10.55 40.85 21.41
C LEU A 413 -9.98 39.93 20.32
N ARG A 414 -10.70 39.73 19.21
CA ARG A 414 -10.26 38.91 18.06
C ARG A 414 -8.87 39.33 17.59
N LYS A 415 -8.68 40.63 17.30
CA LYS A 415 -7.41 41.20 16.81
C LYS A 415 -6.25 41.08 17.79
N ARG A 416 -6.52 41.17 19.10
CA ARG A 416 -5.48 41.08 20.15
C ARG A 416 -5.19 39.63 20.55
N ALA A 417 -6.17 38.74 20.37
CA ALA A 417 -6.09 37.35 20.78
C ALA A 417 -5.54 36.42 19.67
N SER A 418 -5.82 36.69 18.38
CA SER A 418 -5.38 35.88 17.24
C SER A 418 -4.24 36.52 16.43
N PRO A 419 -3.00 35.98 16.46
CA PRO A 419 -1.85 36.54 15.73
C PRO A 419 -1.84 36.23 14.21
N ASN A 420 -2.54 35.19 13.76
CA ASN A 420 -2.43 34.65 12.40
C ASN A 420 -3.43 35.26 11.39
N ALA A 421 -4.42 36.04 11.86
CA ALA A 421 -5.52 36.57 11.02
C ALA A 421 -5.07 37.59 9.94
N SER A 422 -3.79 37.95 9.88
CA SER A 422 -3.23 38.91 8.90
C SER A 422 -2.47 38.26 7.73
N GLU A 423 -2.20 36.95 7.75
CA GLU A 423 -1.32 36.30 6.75
C GLU A 423 -2.06 35.48 5.67
N ASP A 424 -3.35 35.12 5.86
CA ASP A 424 -4.09 34.22 4.96
C ASP A 424 -4.72 34.88 3.71
N GLU A 425 -4.46 36.16 3.43
CA GLU A 425 -5.05 36.87 2.27
C GLU A 425 -4.30 36.68 0.92
N ALA A 426 -3.34 35.75 0.82
CA ALA A 426 -2.52 35.58 -0.39
C ALA A 426 -2.67 34.20 -1.07
N VAL A 427 -3.75 34.02 -1.83
CA VAL A 427 -3.81 32.97 -2.87
C VAL A 427 -4.02 33.65 -4.23
N GLU A 428 -3.08 33.49 -5.16
CA GLU A 428 -3.16 34.04 -6.52
C GLU A 428 -4.30 33.41 -7.33
N ALA A 429 -5.04 34.23 -8.08
CA ALA A 429 -6.08 33.80 -9.00
C ALA A 429 -5.48 33.32 -10.34
N ASP A 430 -5.93 32.18 -10.85
CA ASP A 430 -5.53 31.63 -12.16
C ASP A 430 -6.61 31.89 -13.22
N GLU A 431 -6.21 32.45 -14.37
CA GLU A 431 -7.02 33.10 -15.42
C GLU A 431 -7.59 32.15 -16.50
N GLU A 432 -7.45 30.83 -16.38
CA GLU A 432 -7.94 29.90 -17.42
C GLU A 432 -9.49 29.81 -17.48
N GLU A 433 -10.08 29.97 -18.67
CA GLU A 433 -11.52 29.75 -18.93
C GLU A 433 -11.92 28.26 -18.79
N GLY A 434 -13.15 27.98 -18.37
CA GLY A 434 -13.75 26.63 -18.27
C GLY A 434 -14.11 26.18 -16.84
N GLU A 435 -15.17 25.39 -16.73
CA GLU A 435 -15.72 24.83 -15.47
C GLU A 435 -14.72 23.87 -14.80
N ASP A 436 -14.47 24.08 -13.51
CA ASP A 436 -13.66 23.19 -12.69
C ASP A 436 -14.50 21.96 -12.27
N LEU A 437 -14.01 20.77 -12.61
CA LEU A 437 -14.51 19.52 -12.08
C LEU A 437 -13.96 19.23 -10.68
N CYS A 438 -12.75 19.68 -10.37
CA CYS A 438 -12.24 19.66 -9.00
C CYS A 438 -11.19 20.75 -8.79
N ASN A 439 -11.08 21.21 -7.56
CA ASN A 439 -10.03 22.12 -7.11
C ASN A 439 -9.71 21.80 -5.64
N CYS A 440 -8.74 20.93 -5.40
CA CYS A 440 -8.50 20.35 -4.08
C CYS A 440 -7.01 20.32 -3.74
N THR A 441 -6.72 20.49 -2.45
CA THR A 441 -5.39 20.28 -1.87
C THR A 441 -5.45 19.06 -0.97
N PHE A 442 -4.59 18.07 -1.21
CA PHE A 442 -4.64 16.80 -0.48
C PHE A 442 -3.27 16.14 -0.36
N SER A 443 -3.15 15.18 0.55
CA SER A 443 -2.03 14.24 0.64
C SER A 443 -2.49 12.86 0.19
N LEU A 444 -1.59 12.06 -0.39
CA LEU A 444 -1.87 10.68 -0.80
C LEU A 444 -0.73 9.75 -0.38
N ALA A 445 -1.08 8.58 0.14
CA ALA A 445 -0.10 7.55 0.46
C ALA A 445 -0.68 6.16 0.24
N TYR A 446 0.20 5.16 0.15
CA TYR A 446 -0.16 3.76 -0.07
C TYR A 446 0.78 2.87 0.73
N GLY A 447 0.21 1.95 1.54
CA GLY A 447 0.84 1.21 2.67
C GLY A 447 2.21 1.72 3.17
N ALA A 448 2.43 2.28 4.35
CA ALA A 448 3.71 2.83 4.86
C ALA A 448 4.50 3.87 4.00
N LYS A 449 4.22 4.10 2.70
CA LYS A 449 4.92 5.09 1.86
C LYS A 449 4.05 6.30 1.44
N ILE A 450 4.48 7.50 1.83
CA ILE A 450 3.92 8.79 1.35
C ILE A 450 4.20 8.94 -0.15
N LEU A 451 3.17 9.21 -0.94
CA LEU A 451 3.23 9.37 -2.40
C LEU A 451 3.10 10.85 -2.81
N LEU A 452 2.18 11.56 -2.16
CA LEU A 452 1.92 12.99 -2.32
C LEU A 452 1.71 13.62 -0.93
N ASN A 453 2.20 14.83 -0.74
CA ASN A 453 2.06 15.60 0.50
C ASN A 453 1.54 17.00 0.16
N GLN A 454 0.33 17.38 0.62
CA GLN A 454 -0.30 18.69 0.41
C GLN A 454 -0.20 19.19 -1.04
N THR A 455 -0.52 18.32 -1.99
CA THR A 455 -0.49 18.67 -3.40
C THR A 455 -1.81 19.29 -3.83
N HIS A 456 -1.72 20.25 -4.74
CA HIS A 456 -2.87 20.82 -5.40
C HIS A 456 -3.20 20.03 -6.68
N LEU A 457 -4.48 19.71 -6.88
CA LEU A 457 -5.00 19.13 -8.12
C LEU A 457 -6.23 19.90 -8.55
N ARG A 458 -6.17 20.41 -9.78
CA ARG A 458 -7.29 21.10 -10.44
C ARG A 458 -7.51 20.48 -11.80
N LEU A 459 -8.74 20.05 -12.06
CA LEU A 459 -9.16 19.44 -13.32
C LEU A 459 -10.33 20.23 -13.89
N LYS A 460 -10.24 20.57 -15.17
CA LYS A 460 -11.29 21.24 -15.95
C LYS A 460 -12.05 20.28 -16.84
N ARG A 461 -13.34 20.56 -17.04
CA ARG A 461 -14.24 19.76 -17.88
C ARG A 461 -13.77 19.71 -19.34
N GLY A 462 -13.81 18.52 -19.94
CA GLY A 462 -13.53 18.27 -21.37
C GLY A 462 -12.05 18.27 -21.76
N GLN A 463 -11.13 18.36 -20.79
CA GLN A 463 -9.69 18.37 -21.02
C GLN A 463 -9.07 16.98 -20.88
N ARG A 464 -7.94 16.74 -21.55
CA ARG A 464 -7.22 15.45 -21.52
C ARG A 464 -5.88 15.60 -20.81
N TYR A 465 -5.73 14.90 -19.69
CA TYR A 465 -4.57 14.96 -18.81
C TYR A 465 -3.75 13.67 -18.90
N GLY A 466 -2.47 13.78 -19.20
CA GLY A 466 -1.49 12.70 -19.04
C GLY A 466 -0.90 12.75 -17.64
N LEU A 467 -1.05 11.69 -16.86
CA LEU A 467 -0.48 11.60 -15.51
C LEU A 467 0.90 10.93 -15.60
N CYS A 468 1.96 11.74 -15.51
CA CYS A 468 3.35 11.31 -15.64
C CYS A 468 4.07 11.32 -14.29
N GLY A 469 4.94 10.35 -14.09
CA GLY A 469 5.82 10.26 -12.93
C GLY A 469 6.65 8.99 -12.97
N PRO A 470 7.72 8.90 -12.16
CA PRO A 470 8.53 7.69 -12.04
C PRO A 470 7.70 6.50 -11.53
N ASN A 471 8.13 5.27 -11.79
CA ASN A 471 7.41 4.10 -11.33
C ASN A 471 7.47 3.94 -9.80
N GLY A 472 6.32 3.58 -9.21
CA GLY A 472 6.15 3.62 -7.75
C GLY A 472 5.99 5.03 -7.16
N SER A 473 5.72 6.05 -7.99
CA SER A 473 5.33 7.40 -7.53
C SER A 473 3.88 7.48 -7.03
N GLY A 474 3.02 6.53 -7.42
CA GLY A 474 1.62 6.49 -6.99
C GLY A 474 0.56 6.76 -8.07
N LYS A 475 0.89 6.71 -9.37
CA LYS A 475 -0.05 7.02 -10.48
C LYS A 475 -1.38 6.25 -10.40
N SER A 476 -1.32 4.91 -10.45
CA SER A 476 -2.50 4.04 -10.34
C SER A 476 -3.20 4.18 -8.99
N THR A 477 -2.43 4.38 -7.91
CA THR A 477 -2.99 4.64 -6.58
C THR A 477 -3.83 5.91 -6.57
N LEU A 478 -3.34 7.00 -7.19
CA LEU A 478 -4.09 8.25 -7.28
C LEU A 478 -5.39 8.07 -8.06
N MET A 479 -5.36 7.35 -9.19
CA MET A 479 -6.59 7.07 -9.95
C MET A 479 -7.60 6.25 -9.14
N ARG A 480 -7.16 5.19 -8.46
CA ARG A 480 -8.03 4.41 -7.56
C ARG A 480 -8.57 5.25 -6.41
N ALA A 481 -7.75 6.12 -5.83
CA ALA A 481 -8.16 6.99 -4.75
C ALA A 481 -9.22 8.01 -5.20
N ILE A 482 -9.10 8.54 -6.43
CA ILE A 482 -10.11 9.41 -7.04
C ILE A 482 -11.42 8.64 -7.22
N ASN A 483 -11.37 7.44 -7.84
CA ASN A 483 -12.56 6.65 -8.12
C ASN A 483 -13.31 6.21 -6.85
N ASN A 484 -12.58 5.91 -5.78
CA ASN A 484 -13.11 5.39 -4.52
C ASN A 484 -13.41 6.48 -3.48
N GLU A 485 -13.43 7.76 -3.85
CA GLU A 485 -13.71 8.90 -2.95
C GLU A 485 -12.74 9.00 -1.75
N GLN A 486 -11.49 8.59 -1.96
CA GLN A 486 -10.44 8.60 -0.93
C GLN A 486 -9.63 9.89 -0.92
N VAL A 487 -9.64 10.65 -2.02
CA VAL A 487 -8.96 11.95 -2.12
C VAL A 487 -9.75 13.03 -1.39
N GLU A 488 -9.09 13.70 -0.45
CA GLU A 488 -9.69 14.78 0.34
C GLU A 488 -10.00 16.01 -0.54
N GLY A 489 -11.19 16.59 -0.36
CA GLY A 489 -11.66 17.73 -1.15
C GLY A 489 -12.04 17.41 -2.60
N PHE A 490 -11.88 16.17 -3.07
CA PHE A 490 -12.37 15.77 -4.39
C PHE A 490 -13.90 15.57 -4.35
N PRO A 491 -14.67 16.06 -5.33
CA PRO A 491 -16.13 15.91 -5.35
C PRO A 491 -16.57 14.45 -5.33
N LYS A 492 -17.72 14.19 -4.70
CA LYS A 492 -18.29 12.82 -4.62
C LYS A 492 -18.77 12.36 -6.00
N GLN A 493 -18.92 11.04 -6.18
CA GLN A 493 -19.47 10.42 -7.39
C GLN A 493 -20.88 10.93 -7.76
N SER A 494 -21.62 11.49 -6.78
CA SER A 494 -22.92 12.14 -7.01
C SER A 494 -22.83 13.49 -7.73
N GLU A 495 -21.68 14.17 -7.65
CA GLU A 495 -21.43 15.48 -8.25
C GLU A 495 -20.58 15.37 -9.52
N VAL A 496 -19.53 14.55 -9.45
CA VAL A 496 -18.61 14.30 -10.57
C VAL A 496 -18.44 12.79 -10.69
N LYS A 497 -19.02 12.22 -11.75
CA LYS A 497 -18.97 10.77 -11.94
C LYS A 497 -17.64 10.36 -12.57
N THR A 498 -16.87 9.56 -11.85
CA THR A 498 -15.59 9.03 -12.31
C THR A 498 -15.69 7.53 -12.54
N VAL A 499 -15.15 7.06 -13.67
CA VAL A 499 -15.17 5.64 -14.03
C VAL A 499 -13.75 5.18 -14.30
N PHE A 500 -13.31 4.20 -13.50
CA PHE A 500 -12.01 3.58 -13.66
C PHE A 500 -12.08 2.34 -14.57
N VAL A 501 -11.35 2.41 -15.69
CA VAL A 501 -11.33 1.36 -16.70
C VAL A 501 -10.22 0.36 -16.37
N GLU A 502 -10.56 -0.66 -15.57
CA GLU A 502 -9.66 -1.79 -15.25
C GLU A 502 -10.06 -3.09 -15.97
N HIS A 503 -9.08 -3.97 -16.17
CA HIS A 503 -9.23 -5.28 -16.77
C HIS A 503 -9.39 -6.40 -15.74
N ASP A 504 -10.27 -6.20 -14.75
CA ASP A 504 -10.51 -7.22 -13.73
C ASP A 504 -11.53 -8.25 -14.26
N LEU A 505 -11.00 -9.36 -14.77
CA LEU A 505 -11.76 -10.59 -14.95
C LEU A 505 -11.57 -11.45 -13.72
N ASP A 506 -12.62 -11.63 -12.93
CA ASP A 506 -12.63 -12.59 -11.84
C ASP A 506 -12.52 -14.01 -12.40
N SER A 507 -11.77 -14.88 -11.72
CA SER A 507 -11.65 -16.30 -12.09
C SER A 507 -12.98 -17.07 -12.06
N ALA A 508 -14.05 -16.48 -11.51
CA ALA A 508 -15.41 -17.00 -11.51
C ALA A 508 -16.23 -16.63 -12.78
N ASP A 509 -15.77 -15.66 -13.58
CA ASP A 509 -16.50 -15.14 -14.75
C ASP A 509 -16.12 -15.86 -16.07
N THR A 510 -15.34 -16.95 -16.02
CA THR A 510 -14.71 -17.59 -17.19
C THR A 510 -15.67 -18.28 -18.17
N GLU A 511 -16.91 -18.56 -17.76
CA GLU A 511 -17.90 -19.31 -18.56
C GLU A 511 -19.05 -18.44 -19.10
N MET A 512 -19.07 -17.14 -18.80
CA MET A 512 -20.15 -16.23 -19.23
C MET A 512 -19.94 -15.71 -20.65
N THR A 513 -21.04 -15.45 -21.38
CA THR A 513 -20.96 -14.75 -22.67
C THR A 513 -20.65 -13.26 -22.47
N THR A 514 -20.07 -12.63 -23.49
CA THR A 514 -19.74 -11.18 -23.48
C THR A 514 -20.95 -10.33 -23.11
N ILE A 515 -22.14 -10.65 -23.65
CA ILE A 515 -23.36 -9.90 -23.38
C ILE A 515 -23.89 -10.10 -21.96
N GLU A 516 -23.93 -11.34 -21.46
CA GLU A 516 -24.40 -11.63 -20.10
C GLU A 516 -23.50 -10.99 -19.05
N TRP A 517 -22.18 -11.06 -19.27
CA TRP A 517 -21.21 -10.42 -18.38
C TRP A 517 -21.37 -8.90 -18.37
N THR A 518 -21.56 -8.28 -19.53
CA THR A 518 -21.75 -6.82 -19.64
C THR A 518 -23.03 -6.38 -18.93
N MET A 519 -24.14 -7.10 -19.12
CA MET A 519 -25.42 -6.81 -18.46
C MET A 519 -25.32 -6.96 -16.93
N LYS A 520 -24.64 -8.00 -16.45
CA LYS A 520 -24.38 -8.20 -15.00
C LYS A 520 -23.61 -7.03 -14.41
N LYS A 521 -22.50 -6.62 -15.04
CA LYS A 521 -21.66 -5.52 -14.55
C LYS A 521 -22.34 -4.17 -14.60
N LEU A 522 -23.14 -3.90 -15.64
CA LEU A 522 -23.97 -2.68 -15.69
C LEU A 522 -25.02 -2.65 -14.58
N GLY A 523 -25.61 -3.80 -14.24
CA GLY A 523 -26.51 -3.93 -13.09
C GLY A 523 -25.82 -3.67 -11.75
N GLU A 524 -24.60 -4.20 -11.55
CA GLU A 524 -23.76 -3.92 -10.37
C GLU A 524 -23.41 -2.42 -10.24
N ALA A 525 -23.20 -1.74 -11.38
CA ALA A 525 -22.93 -0.30 -11.45
C ALA A 525 -24.21 0.59 -11.33
N GLY A 526 -25.39 -0.02 -11.14
CA GLY A 526 -26.66 0.71 -11.01
C GLY A 526 -27.20 1.29 -12.32
N VAL A 527 -26.70 0.84 -13.48
CA VAL A 527 -27.15 1.32 -14.79
C VAL A 527 -28.33 0.50 -15.30
N THR A 528 -29.46 1.16 -15.54
CA THR A 528 -30.64 0.52 -16.14
C THR A 528 -30.58 0.67 -17.66
N THR A 529 -30.31 -0.41 -18.39
CA THR A 529 -30.32 -0.45 -19.86
C THR A 529 -30.93 -1.75 -20.38
N THR A 530 -31.31 -1.80 -21.65
CA THR A 530 -31.84 -3.01 -22.28
C THR A 530 -30.75 -3.76 -23.04
N GLN A 531 -30.85 -5.09 -23.10
CA GLN A 531 -29.90 -5.92 -23.83
C GLN A 531 -29.73 -5.49 -25.31
N PRO A 532 -30.80 -5.16 -26.07
CA PRO A 532 -30.65 -4.66 -27.45
C PRO A 532 -29.82 -3.38 -27.57
N ASP A 533 -29.92 -2.46 -26.59
CA ASP A 533 -29.13 -1.23 -26.58
C ASP A 533 -27.64 -1.52 -26.31
N VAL A 534 -27.36 -2.50 -25.45
CA VAL A 534 -26.00 -2.99 -25.19
C VAL A 534 -25.40 -3.66 -26.41
N GLU A 535 -26.16 -4.53 -27.09
CA GLU A 535 -25.72 -5.18 -28.33
C GLU A 535 -25.43 -4.16 -29.43
N LYS A 536 -26.29 -3.15 -29.58
CA LYS A 536 -26.08 -2.06 -30.54
C LYS A 536 -24.80 -1.28 -30.23
N GLN A 537 -24.56 -0.91 -28.99
CA GLN A 537 -23.35 -0.18 -28.60
C GLN A 537 -22.09 -1.02 -28.80
N LEU A 538 -22.14 -2.34 -28.54
CA LEU A 538 -21.04 -3.25 -28.82
C LEU A 538 -20.76 -3.33 -30.32
N LEU A 539 -21.79 -3.39 -31.17
CA LEU A 539 -21.64 -3.34 -32.63
C LEU A 539 -20.99 -2.02 -33.07
N ASP A 540 -21.39 -0.89 -32.50
CA ASP A 540 -20.81 0.43 -32.79
C ASP A 540 -19.33 0.52 -32.35
N PHE A 541 -18.93 -0.21 -31.31
CA PHE A 541 -17.53 -0.38 -30.89
C PHE A 541 -16.75 -1.41 -31.74
N GLY A 542 -17.41 -2.03 -32.72
CA GLY A 542 -16.82 -2.93 -33.70
C GLY A 542 -16.86 -4.41 -33.32
N PHE A 543 -17.59 -4.81 -32.28
CA PHE A 543 -17.81 -6.22 -31.97
C PHE A 543 -18.66 -6.88 -33.07
N THR A 544 -18.48 -8.18 -33.28
CA THR A 544 -19.32 -8.98 -34.19
C THR A 544 -20.32 -9.80 -33.39
N GLU A 545 -21.44 -10.20 -34.01
CA GLU A 545 -22.47 -11.03 -33.34
C GLU A 545 -21.89 -12.31 -32.72
N GLY A 546 -20.90 -12.94 -33.38
CA GLY A 546 -20.21 -14.12 -32.85
C GLY A 546 -19.34 -13.83 -31.62
N MET A 547 -18.85 -12.60 -31.46
CA MET A 547 -18.08 -12.19 -30.27
C MET A 547 -18.98 -11.78 -29.11
N ILE A 548 -20.14 -11.21 -29.42
CA ILE A 548 -21.16 -10.82 -28.44
C ILE A 548 -21.77 -12.07 -27.79
N SER A 549 -22.06 -13.09 -28.60
CA SER A 549 -22.61 -14.39 -28.16
C SER A 549 -21.55 -15.39 -27.66
N GLY A 550 -20.27 -15.13 -27.92
CA GLY A 550 -19.15 -15.96 -27.46
C GLY A 550 -18.77 -15.71 -26.01
N GLU A 551 -18.01 -16.64 -25.43
CA GLU A 551 -17.48 -16.52 -24.07
C GLU A 551 -16.49 -15.36 -23.95
N ILE A 552 -16.53 -14.66 -22.81
CA ILE A 552 -15.62 -13.55 -22.53
C ILE A 552 -14.14 -14.01 -22.46
N SER A 553 -13.93 -15.29 -22.13
CA SER A 553 -12.62 -15.96 -22.11
C SER A 553 -11.95 -15.99 -23.49
N ALA A 554 -12.75 -16.07 -24.56
CA ALA A 554 -12.30 -16.13 -25.94
C ALA A 554 -11.90 -14.77 -26.53
N LEU A 555 -12.29 -13.66 -25.87
CA LEU A 555 -11.87 -12.31 -26.28
C LEU A 555 -10.36 -12.12 -26.04
N SER A 556 -9.67 -11.56 -27.03
CA SER A 556 -8.28 -11.11 -26.83
C SER A 556 -8.23 -9.94 -25.84
N GLY A 557 -7.08 -9.69 -25.21
CA GLY A 557 -6.90 -8.56 -24.28
C GLY A 557 -7.35 -7.21 -24.85
N GLY A 558 -7.06 -6.93 -26.12
CA GLY A 558 -7.51 -5.70 -26.78
C GLY A 558 -9.03 -5.58 -26.95
N TRP A 559 -9.71 -6.71 -27.16
CA TRP A 559 -11.18 -6.74 -27.20
C TRP A 559 -11.79 -6.57 -25.82
N LYS A 560 -11.12 -7.09 -24.77
CA LYS A 560 -11.51 -6.84 -23.37
C LYS A 560 -11.39 -5.36 -23.00
N MET A 561 -10.40 -4.64 -23.54
CA MET A 561 -10.27 -3.20 -23.30
C MET A 561 -11.43 -2.44 -23.94
N LYS A 562 -11.71 -2.74 -25.22
CA LYS A 562 -12.86 -2.16 -25.90
C LYS A 562 -14.17 -2.44 -25.19
N LEU A 563 -14.30 -3.63 -24.59
CA LEU A 563 -15.47 -4.00 -23.79
C LEU A 563 -15.59 -3.11 -22.54
N ALA A 564 -14.49 -2.91 -21.81
CA ALA A 564 -14.46 -2.05 -20.63
C ALA A 564 -14.77 -0.58 -20.97
N LEU A 565 -14.23 -0.08 -22.07
CA LEU A 565 -14.56 1.26 -22.60
C LEU A 565 -16.02 1.36 -23.03
N CYS A 566 -16.55 0.35 -23.71
CA CYS A 566 -17.96 0.29 -24.10
C CYS A 566 -18.88 0.33 -22.88
N ARG A 567 -18.49 -0.35 -21.78
CA ARG A 567 -19.21 -0.30 -20.51
C ARG A 567 -19.20 1.10 -19.91
N ALA A 568 -18.03 1.75 -19.89
CA ALA A 568 -17.89 3.09 -19.35
C ALA A 568 -18.79 4.12 -20.04
N VAL A 569 -19.09 3.95 -21.34
CA VAL A 569 -20.04 4.83 -22.05
C VAL A 569 -21.45 4.81 -21.44
N PHE A 570 -21.93 3.64 -21.03
CA PHE A 570 -23.26 3.52 -20.42
C PHE A 570 -23.34 4.19 -19.05
N GLU A 571 -22.21 4.33 -18.37
CA GLU A 571 -22.14 4.98 -17.06
C GLU A 571 -22.15 6.51 -17.16
N ALA A 572 -21.95 7.08 -18.36
CA ALA A 572 -21.91 8.52 -18.65
C ALA A 572 -20.95 9.32 -17.71
N PRO A 573 -19.65 8.98 -17.68
CA PRO A 573 -18.68 9.61 -16.79
C PRO A 573 -18.40 11.07 -17.16
N ASP A 574 -18.14 11.90 -16.14
CA ASP A 574 -17.53 13.23 -16.28
C ASP A 574 -16.01 13.13 -16.44
N ILE A 575 -15.39 12.13 -15.79
CA ILE A 575 -13.96 11.82 -15.85
C ILE A 575 -13.74 10.33 -16.15
N LEU A 576 -13.06 10.04 -17.25
CA LEU A 576 -12.53 8.71 -17.58
C LEU A 576 -11.12 8.56 -17.01
N LEU A 577 -10.93 7.53 -16.17
CA LEU A 577 -9.63 7.17 -15.62
C LEU A 577 -9.10 5.94 -16.37
N LEU A 578 -7.95 6.10 -17.03
CA LEU A 578 -7.39 5.11 -17.94
C LEU A 578 -5.97 4.75 -17.47
N ASP A 579 -5.77 3.52 -16.99
CA ASP A 579 -4.46 3.01 -16.60
C ASP A 579 -3.88 2.07 -17.66
N GLU A 580 -2.77 2.47 -18.25
CA GLU A 580 -2.08 1.78 -19.34
C GLU A 580 -3.02 1.27 -20.45
N PRO A 581 -3.81 2.17 -21.07
CA PRO A 581 -4.91 1.72 -21.90
C PRO A 581 -4.47 1.10 -23.24
N THR A 582 -3.19 1.25 -23.59
CA THR A 582 -2.55 0.67 -24.77
C THR A 582 -2.10 -0.78 -24.56
N ASN A 583 -2.13 -1.30 -23.33
CA ASN A 583 -1.74 -2.68 -23.04
C ASN A 583 -2.65 -3.68 -23.74
N HIS A 584 -2.04 -4.73 -24.30
CA HIS A 584 -2.71 -5.80 -25.04
C HIS A 584 -3.50 -5.35 -26.29
N LEU A 585 -3.35 -4.09 -26.73
CA LEU A 585 -3.89 -3.59 -28.00
C LEU A 585 -2.86 -3.73 -29.12
N ASP A 586 -3.35 -4.06 -30.32
CA ASP A 586 -2.55 -3.95 -31.53
C ASP A 586 -2.54 -2.49 -32.03
N VAL A 587 -1.65 -2.20 -32.98
CA VAL A 587 -1.47 -0.84 -33.54
C VAL A 587 -2.78 -0.25 -34.10
N LYS A 588 -3.67 -1.09 -34.64
CA LYS A 588 -4.96 -0.65 -35.18
C LYS A 588 -5.92 -0.21 -34.08
N ASN A 589 -6.00 -0.98 -32.98
CA ASN A 589 -6.89 -0.65 -31.88
C ASN A 589 -6.37 0.51 -31.03
N VAL A 590 -5.06 0.70 -30.91
CA VAL A 590 -4.47 1.91 -30.30
C VAL A 590 -4.93 3.16 -31.06
N LYS A 591 -4.82 3.16 -32.39
CA LYS A 591 -5.25 4.30 -33.22
C LYS A 591 -6.75 4.60 -33.08
N TRP A 592 -7.58 3.56 -33.04
CA TRP A 592 -9.02 3.72 -32.77
C TRP A 592 -9.27 4.39 -31.41
N LEU A 593 -8.50 4.00 -30.38
CA LEU A 593 -8.61 4.59 -29.05
C LEU A 593 -8.19 6.06 -29.02
N GLU A 594 -7.11 6.41 -29.73
CA GLU A 594 -6.70 7.82 -29.90
C GLU A 594 -7.83 8.65 -30.50
N GLU A 595 -8.42 8.17 -31.60
CA GLU A 595 -9.53 8.83 -32.27
C GLU A 595 -10.76 8.95 -31.37
N TYR A 596 -11.06 7.92 -30.58
CA TYR A 596 -12.17 7.94 -29.61
C TYR A 596 -11.96 9.00 -28.52
N LEU A 597 -10.78 9.03 -27.89
CA LEU A 597 -10.49 9.97 -26.79
C LEU A 597 -10.40 11.42 -27.28
N CYS A 598 -9.86 11.66 -28.47
CA CYS A 598 -9.78 12.99 -29.06
C CYS A 598 -11.16 13.58 -29.41
N ASN A 599 -12.13 12.72 -29.75
CA ASN A 599 -13.50 13.12 -30.11
C ASN A 599 -14.47 13.08 -28.92
N SER A 600 -14.06 12.53 -27.78
CA SER A 600 -14.91 12.44 -26.59
C SER A 600 -15.03 13.80 -25.89
N PRO A 601 -16.24 14.23 -25.49
CA PRO A 601 -16.43 15.42 -24.66
C PRO A 601 -16.07 15.20 -23.18
N CYS A 602 -15.79 13.94 -22.80
CA CYS A 602 -15.45 13.56 -21.43
C CYS A 602 -14.00 13.97 -21.08
N THR A 603 -13.80 14.41 -19.84
CA THR A 603 -12.45 14.64 -19.30
C THR A 603 -11.75 13.30 -19.15
N SER A 604 -10.45 13.21 -19.45
CA SER A 604 -9.71 11.96 -19.23
C SER A 604 -8.42 12.19 -18.48
N ILE A 605 -8.13 11.29 -17.54
CA ILE A 605 -6.81 11.15 -16.91
C ILE A 605 -6.22 9.84 -17.40
N ILE A 606 -5.08 9.95 -18.07
CA ILE A 606 -4.45 8.86 -18.81
C ILE A 606 -3.07 8.62 -18.20
N VAL A 607 -2.84 7.39 -17.75
CA VAL A 607 -1.49 6.87 -17.48
C VAL A 607 -1.15 5.97 -18.66
N SER A 608 -0.05 6.25 -19.36
CA SER A 608 0.44 5.37 -20.42
C SER A 608 1.96 5.43 -20.52
N HIS A 609 2.57 4.29 -20.80
CA HIS A 609 3.98 4.20 -21.14
C HIS A 609 4.28 4.40 -22.63
N ASP A 610 3.25 4.50 -23.47
CA ASP A 610 3.37 4.79 -24.89
C ASP A 610 3.49 6.31 -25.11
N SER A 611 4.71 6.76 -25.40
CA SER A 611 5.04 8.16 -25.62
C SER A 611 4.29 8.73 -26.84
N GLY A 612 4.09 7.91 -27.88
CA GLY A 612 3.37 8.32 -29.10
C GLY A 612 1.88 8.53 -28.81
N PHE A 613 1.30 7.65 -28.01
CA PHE A 613 -0.10 7.78 -27.58
C PHE A 613 -0.33 9.05 -26.75
N LEU A 614 0.54 9.31 -25.76
CA LEU A 614 0.44 10.53 -24.93
C LEU A 614 0.64 11.81 -25.75
N ASP A 615 1.50 11.79 -26.77
CA ASP A 615 1.69 12.91 -27.69
C ASP A 615 0.46 13.22 -28.54
N ASN A 616 -0.25 12.17 -28.97
CA ASN A 616 -1.42 12.28 -29.83
C ASN A 616 -2.69 12.68 -29.06
N VAL A 617 -2.82 12.27 -27.80
CA VAL A 617 -4.07 12.40 -27.03
C VAL A 617 -4.03 13.53 -26.01
N CYS A 618 -2.97 13.67 -25.22
CA CYS A 618 -2.96 14.55 -24.05
C CYS A 618 -2.79 16.03 -24.41
N GLN A 619 -3.48 16.90 -23.67
CA GLN A 619 -3.38 18.37 -23.79
C GLN A 619 -2.63 19.00 -22.62
N HIS A 620 -2.60 18.30 -21.49
CA HIS A 620 -1.91 18.69 -20.27
C HIS A 620 -1.17 17.50 -19.71
N ILE A 621 -0.02 17.73 -19.07
CA ILE A 621 0.70 16.74 -18.29
C ILE A 621 0.63 17.11 -16.82
N VAL A 622 0.13 16.21 -15.98
CA VAL A 622 0.23 16.29 -14.53
C VAL A 622 1.43 15.45 -14.12
N HIS A 623 2.51 16.10 -13.68
CA HIS A 623 3.77 15.45 -13.38
C HIS A 623 4.03 15.34 -11.89
N TYR A 624 4.49 14.18 -11.43
CA TYR A 624 4.95 13.95 -10.06
C TYR A 624 6.35 14.56 -9.83
N GLU A 625 6.45 15.53 -8.93
CA GLU A 625 7.70 16.18 -8.51
C GLU A 625 7.82 16.16 -7.00
N ARG A 626 8.72 15.33 -6.44
CA ARG A 626 9.07 15.31 -5.00
C ARG A 626 7.84 15.37 -4.06
N PHE A 627 6.92 14.41 -4.22
CA PHE A 627 5.65 14.32 -3.46
C PHE A 627 4.62 15.43 -3.75
N LYS A 628 4.77 16.19 -4.84
CA LYS A 628 3.75 17.12 -5.34
C LYS A 628 3.36 16.75 -6.76
N LEU A 629 2.15 17.14 -7.16
CA LEU A 629 1.67 17.14 -8.53
C LEU A 629 1.83 18.55 -9.07
N LYS A 630 2.41 18.65 -10.27
CA LYS A 630 2.54 19.90 -10.99
C LYS A 630 1.94 19.76 -12.38
N ARG A 631 1.02 20.66 -12.70
CA ARG A 631 0.35 20.69 -14.01
C ARG A 631 1.19 21.48 -15.00
N TYR A 632 1.35 20.91 -16.19
CA TYR A 632 2.03 21.50 -17.34
C TYR A 632 1.06 21.52 -18.51
N ARG A 633 0.92 22.67 -19.18
CA ARG A 633 0.15 22.78 -20.43
C ARG A 633 0.98 22.32 -21.62
N GLY A 634 0.39 21.47 -22.47
CA GLY A 634 1.04 20.84 -23.62
C GLY A 634 1.00 19.31 -23.54
N ASN A 635 1.30 18.65 -24.66
CA ASN A 635 1.46 17.20 -24.73
C ASN A 635 2.83 16.75 -24.19
N LEU A 636 3.15 15.45 -24.25
CA LEU A 636 4.37 14.89 -23.67
C LEU A 636 5.64 15.51 -24.28
N ALA A 637 5.70 15.72 -25.60
CA ALA A 637 6.83 16.34 -26.29
C ALA A 637 7.08 17.79 -25.84
N GLU A 638 6.01 18.56 -25.64
CA GLU A 638 6.10 19.93 -25.11
C GLU A 638 6.53 19.95 -23.64
N PHE A 639 6.04 19.01 -22.84
CA PHE A 639 6.45 18.83 -21.45
C PHE A 639 7.94 18.48 -21.34
N VAL A 640 8.45 17.53 -22.13
CA VAL A 640 9.88 17.13 -22.12
C VAL A 640 10.82 18.27 -22.52
N LYS A 641 10.38 19.21 -23.36
CA LYS A 641 11.14 20.44 -23.65
C LYS A 641 11.29 21.33 -22.41
N ARG A 642 10.28 21.39 -21.55
CA ARG A 642 10.27 22.21 -20.31
C ARG A 642 10.94 21.53 -19.13
N VAL A 643 10.85 20.20 -19.05
CA VAL A 643 11.43 19.37 -17.98
C VAL A 643 12.43 18.39 -18.59
N PRO A 644 13.71 18.77 -18.74
CA PRO A 644 14.71 17.93 -19.41
C PRO A 644 14.98 16.58 -18.73
N SER A 645 14.68 16.44 -17.43
CA SER A 645 14.77 15.17 -16.70
C SER A 645 13.71 14.15 -17.15
N ALA A 646 12.66 14.57 -17.84
CA ALA A 646 11.61 13.71 -18.39
C ALA A 646 11.98 13.10 -19.76
N LYS A 647 13.20 13.31 -20.27
CA LYS A 647 13.66 12.69 -21.54
C LYS A 647 13.67 11.16 -21.50
N SER A 648 13.73 10.56 -20.32
CA SER A 648 13.62 9.11 -20.12
C SER A 648 12.32 8.50 -20.68
N TYR A 649 11.24 9.29 -20.83
CA TYR A 649 10.00 8.81 -21.45
C TYR A 649 10.14 8.43 -22.93
N TYR A 650 11.18 8.89 -23.64
CA TYR A 650 11.45 8.52 -25.05
C TYR A 650 12.63 7.55 -25.22
N GLU A 651 13.49 7.38 -24.22
CA GLU A 651 14.72 6.58 -24.33
C GLU A 651 14.75 5.43 -23.30
N LEU A 652 14.55 4.18 -23.77
CA LEU A 652 14.61 2.95 -22.95
C LEU A 652 15.93 2.76 -22.17
N GLY A 653 17.00 3.46 -22.54
CA GLY A 653 18.32 3.38 -21.92
C GLY A 653 18.53 4.25 -20.68
N ALA A 654 17.60 5.15 -20.35
CA ALA A 654 17.73 6.16 -19.31
C ALA A 654 16.95 5.83 -18.02
N SER A 655 16.72 4.56 -17.71
CA SER A 655 16.08 4.16 -16.45
C SER A 655 17.04 4.30 -15.25
N GLU A 656 16.59 4.92 -14.16
CA GLU A 656 17.38 5.03 -12.92
C GLU A 656 17.50 3.68 -12.17
N ILE A 657 16.62 2.71 -12.47
CA ILE A 657 16.57 1.40 -11.83
C ILE A 657 17.32 0.38 -12.70
N GLU A 658 18.31 -0.32 -12.13
CA GLU A 658 18.98 -1.45 -12.76
C GLU A 658 18.55 -2.76 -12.10
N PHE A 659 18.09 -3.72 -12.89
CA PHE A 659 17.96 -5.10 -12.43
C PHE A 659 19.26 -5.87 -12.66
N SER A 660 19.53 -6.84 -11.80
CA SER A 660 20.64 -7.77 -11.97
C SER A 660 20.21 -9.19 -11.65
N PHE A 661 20.30 -10.09 -12.64
CA PHE A 661 20.20 -11.51 -12.38
C PHE A 661 21.50 -12.04 -11.76
N PRO A 662 21.43 -13.03 -10.86
CA PRO A 662 22.63 -13.64 -10.32
C PRO A 662 23.35 -14.47 -11.40
N GLU A 663 24.67 -14.58 -11.29
CA GLU A 663 25.45 -15.42 -12.19
C GLU A 663 25.02 -16.89 -12.11
N PRO A 664 24.88 -17.60 -13.25
CA PRO A 664 24.59 -19.03 -13.27
C PRO A 664 25.54 -19.86 -12.41
N GLY A 665 25.08 -21.02 -11.98
CA GLY A 665 25.96 -22.00 -11.34
C GLY A 665 27.06 -22.51 -12.26
N PHE A 666 28.09 -23.09 -11.66
CA PHE A 666 29.13 -23.76 -12.42
C PHE A 666 28.58 -25.07 -13.02
N LEU A 667 28.70 -25.22 -14.34
CA LEU A 667 28.40 -26.47 -15.07
C LEU A 667 29.69 -27.18 -15.46
N GLU A 668 29.90 -28.37 -14.91
CA GLU A 668 31.08 -29.17 -15.22
C GLU A 668 31.09 -29.63 -16.68
N GLY A 669 32.25 -29.54 -17.35
CA GLY A 669 32.38 -29.94 -18.75
C GLY A 669 31.85 -28.93 -19.77
N VAL A 670 31.28 -27.80 -19.33
CA VAL A 670 30.89 -26.66 -20.18
C VAL A 670 32.00 -25.61 -20.16
N LYS A 671 32.93 -25.71 -21.12
CA LYS A 671 34.08 -24.77 -21.24
C LYS A 671 33.76 -23.52 -22.05
N THR A 672 32.71 -23.56 -22.87
CA THR A 672 32.29 -22.47 -23.75
C THR A 672 30.81 -22.23 -23.60
N LYS A 673 30.37 -20.97 -23.66
CA LYS A 673 28.95 -20.59 -23.56
C LYS A 673 28.08 -21.18 -24.66
N ALA A 674 28.66 -21.48 -25.82
CA ALA A 674 27.97 -22.04 -26.99
C ALA A 674 27.74 -23.56 -26.91
N LYS A 675 28.29 -24.27 -25.91
CA LYS A 675 28.06 -25.72 -25.79
C LYS A 675 26.59 -25.95 -25.43
N ALA A 676 25.92 -26.85 -26.17
CA ALA A 676 24.55 -27.25 -25.89
C ALA A 676 24.44 -27.89 -24.50
N ILE A 677 23.61 -27.28 -23.64
CA ILE A 677 23.26 -27.76 -22.30
C ILE A 677 21.88 -28.41 -22.28
N LEU A 678 21.05 -28.12 -23.29
CA LEU A 678 19.75 -28.77 -23.52
C LEU A 678 19.58 -28.98 -25.03
N ARG A 679 19.10 -30.14 -25.45
CA ARG A 679 18.87 -30.47 -26.86
C ARG A 679 17.65 -31.36 -27.02
N ALA A 680 16.71 -30.97 -27.88
CA ALA A 680 15.56 -31.79 -28.27
C ALA A 680 15.73 -32.25 -29.72
N THR A 681 15.40 -33.51 -30.03
CA THR A 681 15.49 -34.08 -31.38
C THR A 681 14.20 -34.82 -31.72
N LYS A 682 13.55 -34.40 -32.82
CA LYS A 682 12.27 -34.95 -33.31
C LYS A 682 11.19 -35.09 -32.23
N MET A 683 11.09 -34.06 -31.40
CA MET A 683 10.19 -34.00 -30.25
C MET A 683 8.76 -33.71 -30.69
N SER A 684 7.82 -34.54 -30.25
CA SER A 684 6.38 -34.38 -30.50
C SER A 684 5.59 -34.59 -29.20
N PHE A 685 4.49 -33.85 -29.03
CA PHE A 685 3.60 -33.98 -27.88
C PHE A 685 2.13 -33.89 -28.31
N GLN A 686 1.32 -34.79 -27.75
CA GLN A 686 -0.11 -34.84 -27.93
C GLN A 686 -0.82 -34.99 -26.58
N TYR A 687 -1.73 -34.08 -26.26
CA TYR A 687 -2.60 -34.21 -25.09
C TYR A 687 -3.51 -35.45 -25.23
N PRO A 688 -3.68 -36.23 -24.15
CA PRO A 688 -4.58 -37.39 -24.16
C PRO A 688 -5.99 -37.01 -24.64
N GLY A 689 -6.56 -37.80 -25.56
CA GLY A 689 -7.91 -37.59 -26.10
C GLY A 689 -8.04 -36.56 -27.24
N THR A 690 -6.97 -35.84 -27.59
CA THR A 690 -7.01 -34.90 -28.73
C THR A 690 -6.77 -35.61 -30.06
N SER A 691 -7.38 -35.13 -31.15
CA SER A 691 -7.30 -35.76 -32.48
C SER A 691 -6.00 -35.53 -33.24
N LYS A 692 -5.21 -34.52 -32.83
CA LYS A 692 -3.92 -34.17 -33.45
C LYS A 692 -2.88 -33.75 -32.40
N PRO A 693 -1.59 -33.98 -32.64
CA PRO A 693 -0.53 -33.47 -31.77
C PRO A 693 -0.51 -31.93 -31.77
N GLN A 694 -0.26 -31.34 -30.61
CA GLN A 694 -0.14 -29.88 -30.46
C GLN A 694 1.22 -29.37 -30.92
N ILE A 695 2.25 -30.22 -30.81
CA ILE A 695 3.57 -29.97 -31.40
C ILE A 695 4.12 -31.25 -32.03
N SER A 696 4.79 -31.13 -33.17
CA SER A 696 5.29 -32.24 -33.97
C SER A 696 6.67 -31.96 -34.58
N ASP A 697 7.55 -32.97 -34.54
CA ASP A 697 8.88 -33.00 -35.16
C ASP A 697 9.80 -31.82 -34.79
N ILE A 698 9.71 -31.32 -33.56
CA ILE A 698 10.49 -30.18 -33.09
C ILE A 698 11.93 -30.60 -32.76
N THR A 699 12.91 -29.87 -33.28
CA THR A 699 14.34 -30.07 -32.98
C THR A 699 14.96 -28.73 -32.65
N PHE A 700 15.64 -28.63 -31.50
CA PHE A 700 16.33 -27.40 -31.09
C PHE A 700 17.46 -27.69 -30.09
N GLN A 701 18.29 -26.67 -29.84
CA GLN A 701 19.34 -26.70 -28.83
C GLN A 701 19.38 -25.38 -28.05
N CYS A 702 19.75 -25.45 -26.77
CA CYS A 702 19.97 -24.28 -25.92
C CYS A 702 21.35 -24.39 -25.26
N SER A 703 22.00 -23.24 -25.10
CA SER A 703 23.33 -23.06 -24.52
C SER A 703 23.30 -21.92 -23.49
N LEU A 704 24.39 -21.70 -22.75
CA LEU A 704 24.51 -20.53 -21.86
C LEU A 704 24.56 -19.22 -22.65
N GLY A 705 24.93 -19.25 -23.93
CA GLY A 705 24.91 -18.08 -24.82
C GLY A 705 23.59 -17.85 -25.54
N SER A 706 22.59 -18.72 -25.37
CA SER A 706 21.35 -18.64 -26.14
C SER A 706 20.56 -17.36 -25.82
N ARG A 707 20.02 -16.74 -26.88
CA ARG A 707 19.19 -15.53 -26.83
C ARG A 707 18.03 -15.71 -27.81
N ILE A 708 17.02 -16.45 -27.38
CA ILE A 708 15.95 -16.98 -28.22
C ILE A 708 14.65 -16.20 -27.99
N ALA A 709 14.00 -15.76 -29.06
CA ALA A 709 12.63 -15.25 -29.07
C ALA A 709 11.69 -16.30 -29.66
N VAL A 710 10.67 -16.71 -28.93
CA VAL A 710 9.61 -17.61 -29.41
C VAL A 710 8.42 -16.77 -29.87
N ILE A 711 8.17 -16.76 -31.18
CA ILE A 711 7.11 -15.98 -31.81
C ILE A 711 6.11 -16.88 -32.53
N GLY A 712 4.86 -16.43 -32.62
CA GLY A 712 3.79 -17.17 -33.30
C GLY A 712 2.41 -16.74 -32.79
N PRO A 713 1.34 -16.99 -33.57
CA PRO A 713 -0.02 -16.64 -33.17
C PRO A 713 -0.47 -17.42 -31.92
N ASN A 714 -1.48 -16.88 -31.21
CA ASN A 714 -2.04 -17.55 -30.04
C ASN A 714 -2.63 -18.91 -30.43
N GLY A 715 -2.42 -19.93 -29.60
CA GLY A 715 -2.86 -21.29 -29.88
C GLY A 715 -1.97 -22.10 -30.85
N ALA A 716 -0.87 -21.54 -31.37
CA ALA A 716 0.03 -22.26 -32.28
C ALA A 716 0.85 -23.40 -31.65
N GLY A 717 0.82 -23.53 -30.31
CA GLY A 717 1.60 -24.53 -29.56
C GLY A 717 2.80 -23.98 -28.78
N LYS A 718 2.96 -22.64 -28.67
CA LYS A 718 4.06 -21.98 -27.93
C LYS A 718 4.17 -22.44 -26.46
N SER A 719 3.08 -22.33 -25.71
CA SER A 719 3.07 -22.74 -24.29
C SER A 719 3.31 -24.24 -24.14
N THR A 720 2.75 -25.07 -25.03
CA THR A 720 3.01 -26.52 -25.05
C THR A 720 4.49 -26.83 -25.29
N LEU A 721 5.15 -26.15 -26.23
CA LEU A 721 6.59 -26.28 -26.48
C LEU A 721 7.41 -25.99 -25.21
N ILE A 722 7.03 -24.94 -24.49
CA ILE A 722 7.75 -24.48 -23.30
C ILE A 722 7.48 -25.39 -22.10
N ASN A 723 6.26 -25.90 -21.94
CA ASN A 723 5.93 -26.87 -20.91
C ASN A 723 6.69 -28.18 -21.12
N VAL A 724 6.91 -28.62 -22.37
CA VAL A 724 7.75 -29.78 -22.67
C VAL A 724 9.24 -29.46 -22.43
N LEU A 725 9.71 -28.27 -22.81
CA LEU A 725 11.09 -27.80 -22.58
C LEU A 725 11.44 -27.76 -21.08
N THR A 726 10.55 -27.22 -20.27
CA THR A 726 10.72 -27.05 -18.82
C THR A 726 10.46 -28.36 -18.06
N GLY A 727 9.91 -29.37 -18.72
CA GLY A 727 9.66 -30.70 -18.15
C GLY A 727 8.36 -30.80 -17.35
N GLU A 728 7.42 -29.88 -17.56
CA GLU A 728 6.04 -30.01 -17.05
C GLU A 728 5.26 -31.08 -17.80
N LEU A 729 5.54 -31.24 -19.10
CA LEU A 729 4.95 -32.26 -19.96
C LEU A 729 6.02 -33.22 -20.48
N ILE A 730 5.72 -34.52 -20.45
CA ILE A 730 6.58 -35.56 -21.02
C ILE A 730 6.32 -35.61 -22.54
N PRO A 731 7.34 -35.52 -23.41
CA PRO A 731 7.14 -35.67 -24.85
C PRO A 731 6.59 -37.07 -25.17
N THR A 732 5.61 -37.14 -26.07
CA THR A 732 5.02 -38.41 -26.52
C THR A 732 5.98 -39.16 -27.44
N GLN A 733 6.78 -38.44 -28.22
CA GLN A 733 7.82 -38.99 -29.12
C GLN A 733 9.04 -38.06 -29.17
N GLY A 734 10.19 -38.62 -29.51
CA GLY A 734 11.46 -37.89 -29.63
C GLY A 734 12.33 -37.96 -28.38
N GLU A 735 13.53 -37.39 -28.45
CA GLU A 735 14.52 -37.42 -27.37
C GLU A 735 14.84 -36.03 -26.86
N ILE A 736 14.91 -35.87 -25.54
CA ILE A 736 15.36 -34.65 -24.87
C ILE A 736 16.62 -34.97 -24.05
N TYR A 737 17.72 -34.31 -24.39
CA TYR A 737 18.96 -34.31 -23.63
C TYR A 737 19.01 -33.08 -22.73
N GLN A 738 19.29 -33.27 -21.45
CA GLN A 738 19.52 -32.21 -20.47
C GLN A 738 20.83 -32.49 -19.72
N HIS A 739 21.65 -31.45 -19.53
CA HIS A 739 22.86 -31.52 -18.71
C HIS A 739 22.50 -31.77 -17.23
N GLU A 740 23.31 -32.56 -16.52
CA GLU A 740 22.97 -33.15 -15.21
C GLU A 740 22.63 -32.12 -14.12
N ASN A 741 23.34 -30.99 -14.12
CA ASN A 741 23.15 -29.92 -13.12
C ASN A 741 22.44 -28.67 -13.68
N ILE A 742 21.75 -28.77 -14.83
CA ILE A 742 21.04 -27.63 -15.41
C ILE A 742 19.89 -27.19 -14.49
N ARG A 743 19.66 -25.88 -14.42
CA ARG A 743 18.56 -25.27 -13.67
C ARG A 743 17.85 -24.29 -14.59
N ILE A 744 16.55 -24.47 -14.74
CA ILE A 744 15.72 -23.67 -15.64
C ILE A 744 14.74 -22.89 -14.75
N ALA A 745 14.89 -21.58 -14.71
CA ALA A 745 13.90 -20.70 -14.09
C ALA A 745 12.81 -20.41 -15.13
N TYR A 746 11.58 -20.77 -14.81
CA TYR A 746 10.42 -20.52 -15.66
C TYR A 746 9.50 -19.51 -15.00
N ILE A 747 9.28 -18.39 -15.68
CA ILE A 747 8.35 -17.34 -15.25
C ILE A 747 7.12 -17.44 -16.15
N LYS A 748 6.08 -18.07 -15.62
CA LYS A 748 4.77 -18.20 -16.29
C LYS A 748 4.01 -16.88 -16.27
N GLN A 749 3.15 -16.70 -17.27
CA GLN A 749 2.17 -15.60 -17.28
C GLN A 749 1.26 -15.62 -16.02
N HIS A 750 0.91 -16.80 -15.50
CA HIS A 750 0.04 -16.97 -14.31
C HIS A 750 0.81 -17.13 -12.98
N ALA A 751 2.15 -17.02 -12.97
CA ALA A 751 2.92 -17.15 -11.72
C ALA A 751 2.46 -16.15 -10.64
N PHE A 752 1.85 -15.04 -11.06
CA PHE A 752 1.32 -14.01 -10.17
C PHE A 752 0.04 -14.40 -9.43
N ALA A 753 -0.78 -15.34 -9.95
CA ALA A 753 -1.98 -15.79 -9.25
C ALA A 753 -1.66 -16.66 -8.01
N HIS A 754 -0.52 -17.36 -8.02
CA HIS A 754 -0.06 -18.14 -6.86
C HIS A 754 0.30 -17.24 -5.66
N ILE A 755 0.69 -16.00 -5.92
CA ILE A 755 1.04 -15.03 -4.88
C ILE A 755 -0.18 -14.64 -4.03
N ASP A 756 -1.39 -14.73 -4.60
CA ASP A 756 -2.62 -14.35 -3.91
C ASP A 756 -2.97 -15.31 -2.77
N ASN A 757 -2.43 -16.53 -2.79
CA ASN A 757 -2.53 -17.48 -1.67
C ASN A 757 -1.53 -17.19 -0.54
N HIS A 758 -0.60 -16.24 -0.72
CA HIS A 758 0.47 -15.90 0.22
C HIS A 758 0.45 -14.42 0.62
N LEU A 759 -0.70 -13.75 0.49
CA LEU A 759 -0.83 -12.31 0.81
C LEU A 759 -0.49 -11.97 2.27
N ASP A 760 -0.63 -12.92 3.18
CA ASP A 760 -0.33 -12.72 4.61
C ASP A 760 1.13 -12.96 5.00
N SER A 761 1.93 -13.52 4.08
CA SER A 761 3.37 -13.68 4.26
C SER A 761 4.12 -12.43 3.83
N THR A 762 5.36 -12.24 4.29
CA THR A 762 6.31 -11.26 3.74
C THR A 762 7.03 -11.83 2.50
N PRO A 763 7.63 -11.01 1.62
CA PRO A 763 8.48 -11.50 0.53
C PRO A 763 9.57 -12.47 0.99
N SER A 764 10.19 -12.21 2.15
CA SER A 764 11.18 -13.10 2.74
C SER A 764 10.59 -14.47 3.10
N GLU A 765 9.42 -14.49 3.74
CA GLU A 765 8.73 -15.73 4.11
C GLU A 765 8.25 -16.49 2.87
N TYR A 766 7.80 -15.82 1.82
CA TYR A 766 7.42 -16.44 0.56
C TYR A 766 8.61 -17.16 -0.11
N ILE A 767 9.79 -16.51 -0.17
CA ILE A 767 11.01 -17.15 -0.70
C ILE A 767 11.43 -18.33 0.19
N GLN A 768 11.37 -18.18 1.52
CA GLN A 768 11.67 -19.28 2.44
C GLN A 768 10.71 -20.47 2.27
N TRP A 769 9.41 -20.21 2.13
CA TRP A 769 8.39 -21.22 1.89
C TRP A 769 8.62 -21.95 0.57
N ARG A 770 8.89 -21.19 -0.50
CA ARG A 770 9.09 -21.72 -1.87
C ARG A 770 10.30 -22.64 -1.95
N PHE A 771 11.33 -22.39 -1.16
CA PHE A 771 12.59 -23.14 -1.15
C PHE A 771 12.83 -23.97 0.14
N GLN A 772 11.82 -24.15 0.99
CA GLN A 772 11.95 -24.81 2.29
C GLN A 772 12.51 -26.23 2.19
N THR A 773 12.19 -26.95 1.11
CA THR A 773 12.63 -28.32 0.84
C THR A 773 14.02 -28.37 0.18
N GLY A 774 14.65 -27.22 -0.06
CA GLY A 774 15.89 -27.09 -0.84
C GLY A 774 15.66 -27.00 -2.35
N GLU A 775 14.44 -27.28 -2.83
CA GLU A 775 14.04 -27.14 -4.23
C GLU A 775 12.93 -26.12 -4.40
N ASP A 776 12.73 -25.64 -5.63
CA ASP A 776 11.61 -24.77 -5.94
C ASP A 776 10.29 -25.57 -5.94
N ARG A 777 9.46 -25.36 -4.91
CA ARG A 777 8.15 -26.02 -4.76
C ARG A 777 7.21 -25.76 -5.93
N GLU A 778 7.30 -24.61 -6.61
CA GLU A 778 6.46 -24.33 -7.79
C GLU A 778 6.83 -25.20 -8.99
N THR A 779 7.98 -25.87 -8.95
CA THR A 779 8.45 -26.80 -9.99
C THR A 779 8.44 -28.26 -9.55
N MET A 780 8.05 -28.56 -8.30
CA MET A 780 8.02 -29.91 -7.74
C MET A 780 6.96 -30.81 -8.41
N ASP A 781 5.82 -30.25 -8.81
CA ASP A 781 4.69 -31.00 -9.40
C ASP A 781 4.86 -31.37 -10.89
N ARG A 782 6.09 -31.25 -11.41
CA ARG A 782 6.38 -31.60 -12.82
C ARG A 782 6.17 -33.09 -13.06
N ALA A 783 5.35 -33.44 -14.05
CA ALA A 783 4.99 -34.83 -14.39
C ALA A 783 6.20 -35.76 -14.60
N ASN A 784 7.35 -35.21 -14.99
CA ASN A 784 8.61 -35.95 -15.17
C ASN A 784 9.19 -36.55 -13.87
N LYS A 785 8.81 -36.05 -12.69
CA LYS A 785 9.31 -36.53 -11.38
C LYS A 785 8.44 -37.63 -10.75
N ILE A 786 7.19 -37.78 -11.17
CA ILE A 786 6.26 -38.80 -10.63
C ILE A 786 6.61 -40.15 -11.27
N ILE A 787 6.97 -41.16 -10.48
CA ILE A 787 7.20 -42.53 -10.97
C ILE A 787 5.87 -43.09 -11.52
N THR A 788 5.85 -43.50 -12.78
CA THR A 788 4.66 -44.10 -13.41
C THR A 788 4.71 -45.63 -13.31
N GLU A 789 3.57 -46.31 -13.50
CA GLU A 789 3.51 -47.79 -13.49
C GLU A 789 4.44 -48.44 -14.52
N ASP A 790 4.70 -47.77 -15.65
CA ASP A 790 5.63 -48.26 -16.67
C ASP A 790 7.10 -48.06 -16.26
N ASP A 791 7.40 -47.02 -15.48
CA ASP A 791 8.72 -46.86 -14.86
C ASP A 791 8.96 -47.93 -13.79
N GLU A 792 7.94 -48.28 -12.99
CA GLU A 792 8.04 -49.36 -11.99
C GLU A 792 8.38 -50.70 -12.64
N LYS A 793 7.75 -51.03 -13.77
CA LYS A 793 8.09 -52.23 -14.57
C LYS A 793 9.49 -52.15 -15.18
N ALA A 794 9.94 -50.96 -15.59
CA ALA A 794 11.29 -50.77 -16.12
C ALA A 794 12.39 -50.86 -15.04
N MET A 795 12.09 -50.47 -13.81
CA MET A 795 13.00 -50.57 -12.65
C MET A 795 13.27 -52.03 -12.24
N ASP A 796 12.37 -52.97 -12.57
CA ASP A 796 12.58 -54.41 -12.38
C ASP A 796 13.66 -55.04 -13.30
N LYS A 797 14.36 -54.22 -14.10
CA LYS A 797 15.49 -54.64 -14.93
C LYS A 797 16.53 -55.41 -14.10
N VAL A 798 16.85 -56.61 -14.57
CA VAL A 798 17.86 -57.46 -13.96
C VAL A 798 19.25 -57.12 -14.51
N PHE A 799 20.14 -56.69 -13.64
CA PHE A 799 21.54 -56.45 -13.91
C PHE A 799 22.36 -57.70 -13.61
N ARG A 800 23.35 -58.01 -14.47
CA ARG A 800 24.32 -59.07 -14.20
C ARG A 800 25.59 -58.45 -13.66
N ILE A 801 25.79 -58.58 -12.35
CA ILE A 801 26.90 -57.97 -11.63
C ILE A 801 27.69 -59.09 -10.96
N GLU A 802 28.98 -59.19 -11.30
CA GLU A 802 29.90 -60.20 -10.74
C GLU A 802 29.37 -61.65 -10.86
N GLY A 803 28.68 -61.95 -11.96
CA GLY A 803 28.11 -63.28 -12.23
C GLY A 803 26.78 -63.57 -11.54
N THR A 804 26.24 -62.65 -10.75
CA THR A 804 24.93 -62.78 -10.07
C THR A 804 23.87 -61.88 -10.71
N GLN A 805 22.61 -62.31 -10.65
CA GLN A 805 21.47 -61.49 -11.09
C GLN A 805 21.01 -60.59 -9.94
N ARG A 806 21.02 -59.28 -10.18
CA ARG A 806 20.69 -58.25 -9.18
C ARG A 806 19.65 -57.27 -9.73
N ARG A 807 18.75 -56.78 -8.88
CA ARG A 807 17.87 -55.61 -9.15
C ARG A 807 18.35 -54.44 -8.32
N ILE A 808 18.19 -53.23 -8.85
CA ILE A 808 18.54 -52.01 -8.11
C ILE A 808 17.31 -51.63 -7.27
N ILE A 809 17.53 -51.45 -5.97
CA ILE A 809 16.47 -51.05 -5.02
C ILE A 809 16.62 -49.59 -4.58
N GLY A 810 17.77 -48.99 -4.84
CA GLY A 810 18.08 -47.63 -4.41
C GLY A 810 19.36 -47.10 -5.07
N ILE A 811 19.41 -45.79 -5.25
CA ILE A 811 20.61 -45.07 -5.69
C ILE A 811 20.95 -44.06 -4.59
N ASN A 812 22.17 -44.15 -4.05
CA ASN A 812 22.53 -43.49 -2.80
C ASN A 812 23.37 -42.23 -3.03
N SER A 813 24.40 -42.33 -3.85
CA SER A 813 25.40 -41.27 -4.08
C SER A 813 25.93 -41.32 -5.52
N ARG A 814 26.63 -40.26 -5.95
CA ARG A 814 27.34 -40.25 -7.25
C ARG A 814 28.81 -39.93 -7.07
N ARG A 815 29.64 -40.43 -8.00
CA ARG A 815 31.05 -40.04 -8.11
C ARG A 815 31.43 -39.82 -9.57
N LYS A 816 32.47 -39.03 -9.78
CA LYS A 816 33.01 -38.79 -11.12
C LYS A 816 33.66 -40.05 -11.68
N PHE A 817 33.28 -40.42 -12.89
CA PHE A 817 33.86 -41.53 -13.64
C PHE A 817 34.15 -41.11 -15.08
N LYS A 818 35.44 -40.90 -15.39
CA LYS A 818 35.89 -40.38 -16.70
C LYS A 818 35.21 -39.04 -17.04
N ASN A 819 34.42 -39.00 -18.11
CA ASN A 819 33.67 -37.82 -18.58
C ASN A 819 32.19 -37.85 -18.16
N SER A 820 31.79 -38.75 -17.27
CA SER A 820 30.42 -38.89 -16.76
C SER A 820 30.46 -39.26 -15.26
N TYR A 821 29.38 -39.87 -14.76
CA TYR A 821 29.24 -40.28 -13.37
C TYR A 821 28.99 -41.79 -13.25
N GLU A 822 29.46 -42.36 -12.15
CA GLU A 822 28.97 -43.64 -11.62
C GLU A 822 28.11 -43.36 -10.40
N TYR A 823 27.10 -44.20 -10.20
CA TYR A 823 26.18 -44.09 -9.08
C TYR A 823 26.30 -45.31 -8.17
N GLU A 824 26.27 -45.07 -6.88
CA GLU A 824 26.26 -46.13 -5.88
C GLU A 824 24.85 -46.70 -5.77
N CYS A 825 24.68 -47.95 -6.18
CA CYS A 825 23.40 -48.62 -6.20
C CYS A 825 23.35 -49.68 -5.09
N SER A 826 22.31 -49.60 -4.25
CA SER A 826 21.91 -50.72 -3.41
C SER A 826 21.14 -51.74 -4.24
N CYS A 827 21.48 -53.02 -4.07
CA CYS A 827 20.95 -54.10 -4.89
C CYS A 827 20.13 -55.11 -4.07
N ALA A 828 19.23 -55.81 -4.73
CA ALA A 828 18.64 -57.06 -4.26
C ALA A 828 19.14 -58.21 -5.14
N ILE A 829 19.52 -59.34 -4.53
CA ILE A 829 19.95 -60.53 -5.24
C ILE A 829 18.74 -61.39 -5.63
N GLY A 830 18.74 -61.89 -6.86
CA GLY A 830 17.70 -62.77 -7.37
C GLY A 830 18.03 -64.24 -7.08
N GLU A 831 17.18 -64.89 -6.29
CA GLU A 831 17.20 -66.31 -6.01
C GLU A 831 16.11 -67.01 -6.82
N ASN A 832 16.44 -68.11 -7.50
CA ASN A 832 15.50 -68.90 -8.31
C ASN A 832 14.75 -68.08 -9.39
N VAL A 833 15.45 -67.11 -10.01
CA VAL A 833 14.89 -66.23 -11.05
C VAL A 833 14.30 -67.06 -12.20
N GLY A 834 13.01 -66.87 -12.49
CA GLY A 834 12.25 -67.63 -13.49
C GLY A 834 11.56 -68.91 -12.97
N MET A 835 11.66 -69.22 -11.68
CA MET A 835 10.93 -70.34 -11.04
C MET A 835 9.75 -69.84 -10.18
N LYS A 836 8.83 -70.74 -9.80
CA LYS A 836 7.65 -70.38 -8.97
C LYS A 836 7.99 -69.78 -7.59
N ASN A 837 9.22 -69.97 -7.12
CA ASN A 837 9.74 -69.46 -5.86
C ASN A 837 10.82 -68.38 -6.08
N GLU A 838 10.71 -67.60 -7.16
CA GLU A 838 11.56 -66.43 -7.41
C GLU A 838 11.46 -65.45 -6.24
N ARG A 839 12.62 -65.05 -5.71
CA ARG A 839 12.72 -64.10 -4.61
C ARG A 839 13.84 -63.11 -4.86
N TRP A 840 13.56 -61.83 -4.60
CA TRP A 840 14.55 -60.77 -4.60
C TRP A 840 14.83 -60.36 -3.16
N THR A 841 16.02 -60.66 -2.66
CA THR A 841 16.41 -60.39 -1.27
C THR A 841 17.33 -59.17 -1.24
N PRO A 842 17.00 -58.09 -0.51
CA PRO A 842 17.87 -56.93 -0.36
C PRO A 842 19.25 -57.34 0.16
N MET A 843 20.31 -56.83 -0.49
CA MET A 843 21.69 -57.06 -0.08
C MET A 843 22.10 -56.02 0.98
N MET A 844 23.22 -56.26 1.67
CA MET A 844 23.73 -55.32 2.67
C MET A 844 24.48 -54.17 2.00
N SER A 845 24.66 -53.04 2.70
CA SER A 845 25.35 -51.86 2.15
C SER A 845 26.80 -52.14 1.71
N ALA A 846 27.43 -53.19 2.23
CA ALA A 846 28.76 -53.62 1.80
C ALA A 846 28.77 -54.19 0.36
N ASP A 847 27.62 -54.63 -0.14
CA ASP A 847 27.45 -55.19 -1.49
C ASP A 847 26.97 -54.14 -2.51
N ASN A 848 26.94 -52.86 -2.12
CA ASN A 848 26.63 -51.76 -3.03
C ASN A 848 27.63 -51.72 -4.19
N VAL A 849 27.13 -51.44 -5.39
CA VAL A 849 27.97 -51.41 -6.60
C VAL A 849 27.87 -50.07 -7.30
N TRP A 850 28.99 -49.64 -7.86
CA TRP A 850 29.07 -48.44 -8.68
C TRP A 850 28.73 -48.80 -10.13
N LEU A 851 27.64 -48.24 -10.63
CA LEU A 851 27.18 -48.47 -12.00
C LEU A 851 27.28 -47.18 -12.85
N PRO A 852 27.77 -47.26 -14.09
CA PRO A 852 27.84 -46.12 -14.99
C PRO A 852 26.46 -45.54 -15.32
N ARG A 853 26.37 -44.20 -15.43
CA ARG A 853 25.14 -43.45 -15.75
C ARG A 853 24.33 -44.06 -16.91
N ASN A 854 25.00 -44.40 -18.01
CA ASN A 854 24.37 -44.92 -19.22
C ASN A 854 23.67 -46.27 -19.02
N GLU A 855 24.12 -47.10 -18.07
CA GLU A 855 23.48 -48.39 -17.77
C GLU A 855 22.18 -48.23 -16.97
N LEU A 856 22.08 -47.12 -16.21
CA LEU A 856 20.97 -46.78 -15.35
C LEU A 856 19.87 -45.98 -16.05
N LEU A 857 20.23 -45.06 -16.96
CA LEU A 857 19.29 -44.13 -17.61
C LEU A 857 18.10 -44.82 -18.30
N ALA A 858 18.27 -46.03 -18.82
CA ALA A 858 17.19 -46.77 -19.48
C ALA A 858 16.13 -47.37 -18.51
N SER A 859 16.38 -47.35 -17.20
CA SER A 859 15.53 -48.06 -16.22
C SER A 859 15.31 -47.30 -14.91
N HIS A 860 16.25 -46.46 -14.50
CA HIS A 860 16.28 -45.77 -13.21
C HIS A 860 16.54 -44.26 -13.39
N GLN A 861 16.11 -43.68 -14.53
CA GLN A 861 16.37 -42.28 -14.88
C GLN A 861 15.93 -41.29 -13.79
N LYS A 862 14.77 -41.52 -13.17
CA LYS A 862 14.20 -40.66 -12.14
C LYS A 862 15.05 -40.69 -10.86
N MET A 863 15.43 -41.88 -10.40
CA MET A 863 16.31 -42.03 -9.22
C MET A 863 17.70 -41.44 -9.45
N VAL A 864 18.23 -41.55 -10.67
CA VAL A 864 19.50 -40.92 -11.07
C VAL A 864 19.38 -39.39 -11.00
N ALA A 865 18.28 -38.82 -11.50
CA ALA A 865 18.03 -37.39 -11.46
C ALA A 865 17.91 -36.85 -10.02
N ASP A 866 17.26 -37.60 -9.12
CA ASP A 866 17.15 -37.23 -7.71
C ASP A 866 18.51 -37.18 -7.01
N VAL A 867 19.38 -38.16 -7.27
CA VAL A 867 20.73 -38.19 -6.71
C VAL A 867 21.61 -37.10 -7.31
N ASP A 868 21.51 -36.85 -8.63
CA ASP A 868 22.21 -35.74 -9.25
C ASP A 868 21.87 -34.39 -8.63
N MET A 869 20.59 -34.21 -8.30
CA MET A 869 20.08 -33.02 -7.67
C MET A 869 20.56 -32.91 -6.21
N LYS A 870 20.48 -33.98 -5.42
CA LYS A 870 21.02 -34.03 -4.04
C LYS A 870 22.51 -33.73 -3.98
N GLU A 871 23.27 -34.24 -4.93
CA GLU A 871 24.71 -34.01 -5.01
C GLU A 871 25.04 -32.61 -5.53
N ALA A 872 24.19 -32.03 -6.38
CA ALA A 872 24.28 -30.61 -6.72
C ALA A 872 24.03 -29.72 -5.49
N LEU A 873 23.07 -30.09 -4.63
CA LEU A 873 22.82 -29.45 -3.34
C LEU A 873 24.01 -29.59 -2.38
N ALA A 874 24.61 -30.79 -2.28
CA ALA A 874 25.75 -31.07 -1.39
C ALA A 874 27.06 -30.39 -1.82
N SER A 875 27.24 -30.09 -3.12
CA SER A 875 28.44 -29.46 -3.68
C SER A 875 28.65 -27.97 -3.30
N GLY A 876 27.85 -27.43 -2.38
CA GLY A 876 27.97 -26.03 -1.92
C GLY A 876 27.33 -25.01 -2.86
N GLN A 877 26.52 -25.44 -3.83
CA GLN A 877 25.72 -24.55 -4.67
C GLN A 877 24.41 -24.08 -4.01
N PHE A 878 24.13 -24.53 -2.77
CA PHE A 878 22.95 -24.13 -2.02
C PHE A 878 23.12 -22.74 -1.41
N ARG A 879 22.18 -21.85 -1.72
CA ARG A 879 22.12 -20.51 -1.14
C ARG A 879 21.31 -20.56 0.17
N PRO A 880 21.91 -20.20 1.32
CA PRO A 880 21.23 -20.34 2.59
C PRO A 880 20.03 -19.38 2.70
N LEU A 881 18.92 -19.86 3.26
CA LEU A 881 17.67 -19.10 3.41
C LEU A 881 17.72 -18.15 4.62
N VAL A 882 18.70 -17.26 4.64
CA VAL A 882 18.90 -16.26 5.69
C VAL A 882 18.35 -14.92 5.22
N ARG A 883 17.63 -14.20 6.10
CA ARG A 883 16.99 -12.90 5.77
C ARG A 883 17.93 -11.93 5.05
N LYS A 884 19.15 -11.74 5.57
CA LYS A 884 20.16 -10.87 4.97
C LYS A 884 20.51 -11.22 3.52
N GLU A 885 20.55 -12.50 3.17
CA GLU A 885 20.81 -12.92 1.79
C GLU A 885 19.59 -12.72 0.88
N ILE A 886 18.39 -12.90 1.44
CA ILE A 886 17.12 -12.68 0.73
C ILE A 886 16.94 -11.18 0.45
N GLU A 887 17.19 -10.32 1.43
CA GLU A 887 17.19 -8.86 1.27
C GLU A 887 18.19 -8.41 0.20
N ALA A 888 19.43 -8.89 0.26
CA ALA A 888 20.44 -8.58 -0.75
C ALA A 888 20.05 -9.09 -2.15
N HIS A 889 19.36 -10.23 -2.24
CA HIS A 889 18.85 -10.73 -3.52
C HIS A 889 17.72 -9.89 -4.08
N CYS A 890 16.73 -9.57 -3.25
CA CYS A 890 15.58 -8.76 -3.62
C CYS A 890 15.98 -7.32 -3.99
N ALA A 891 17.04 -6.78 -3.37
CA ALA A 891 17.63 -5.49 -3.73
C ALA A 891 18.09 -5.44 -5.19
N ASN A 892 18.57 -6.56 -5.76
CA ASN A 892 18.94 -6.64 -7.19
C ASN A 892 17.77 -6.43 -8.15
N PHE A 893 16.53 -6.49 -7.66
CA PHE A 893 15.31 -6.24 -8.42
C PHE A 893 14.61 -4.93 -7.97
N GLY A 894 15.28 -4.10 -7.17
CA GLY A 894 14.77 -2.83 -6.69
C GLY A 894 13.69 -2.94 -5.61
N LEU A 895 13.72 -4.01 -4.81
CA LEU A 895 12.91 -4.15 -3.59
C LEU A 895 13.73 -3.71 -2.38
N ASP A 896 13.15 -2.81 -1.58
CA ASP A 896 13.77 -2.34 -0.34
C ASP A 896 13.75 -3.44 0.74
N ALA A 897 14.81 -3.51 1.56
CA ALA A 897 14.94 -4.51 2.61
C ALA A 897 13.80 -4.45 3.64
N GLU A 898 13.31 -3.24 3.96
CA GLU A 898 12.20 -3.04 4.88
C GLU A 898 10.90 -3.68 4.35
N LEU A 899 10.64 -3.53 3.05
CA LEU A 899 9.49 -4.15 2.40
C LEU A 899 9.61 -5.68 2.37
N VAL A 900 10.82 -6.20 2.16
CA VAL A 900 11.07 -7.64 2.01
C VAL A 900 10.85 -8.42 3.30
N SER A 901 11.27 -7.86 4.43
CA SER A 901 11.31 -8.56 5.71
C SER A 901 10.18 -8.17 6.68
N HIS A 902 9.49 -7.05 6.44
CA HIS A 902 8.53 -6.51 7.42
C HIS A 902 7.15 -6.17 6.86
N SER A 903 7.01 -6.03 5.54
CA SER A 903 5.73 -5.79 4.89
C SER A 903 5.14 -7.09 4.36
N ARG A 904 3.85 -7.32 4.64
CA ARG A 904 3.11 -8.44 4.06
C ARG A 904 2.82 -8.18 2.58
N MET A 905 2.75 -9.25 1.79
CA MET A 905 2.50 -9.22 0.34
C MET A 905 1.18 -8.50 -0.01
N ARG A 906 0.18 -8.53 0.89
CA ARG A 906 -1.08 -7.78 0.78
C ARG A 906 -0.86 -6.28 0.60
N GLY A 907 0.15 -5.72 1.28
CA GLY A 907 0.48 -4.29 1.23
C GLY A 907 1.36 -3.89 0.05
N LEU A 908 1.82 -4.84 -0.79
CA LEU A 908 2.66 -4.55 -1.94
C LEU A 908 1.83 -4.26 -3.19
N SER A 909 2.32 -3.32 -4.01
CA SER A 909 1.74 -3.03 -5.32
C SER A 909 1.92 -4.19 -6.32
N GLY A 910 1.14 -4.21 -7.40
CA GLY A 910 1.26 -5.23 -8.45
C GLY A 910 2.69 -5.35 -8.99
N GLY A 911 3.35 -4.23 -9.30
CA GLY A 911 4.75 -4.22 -9.76
C GLY A 911 5.75 -4.73 -8.70
N GLN A 912 5.53 -4.45 -7.40
CA GLN A 912 6.37 -4.98 -6.33
C GLN A 912 6.20 -6.50 -6.14
N ARG A 913 4.98 -7.00 -6.30
CA ARG A 913 4.69 -8.44 -6.32
C ARG A 913 5.40 -9.11 -7.49
N VAL A 914 5.38 -8.49 -8.68
CA VAL A 914 6.10 -9.00 -9.86
C VAL A 914 7.61 -9.09 -9.60
N LYS A 915 8.21 -8.03 -9.04
CA LYS A 915 9.63 -8.03 -8.64
C LYS A 915 9.96 -9.14 -7.63
N THR A 916 9.04 -9.42 -6.70
CA THR A 916 9.21 -10.50 -5.72
C THR A 916 9.24 -11.86 -6.39
N VAL A 917 8.38 -12.10 -7.38
CA VAL A 917 8.36 -13.34 -8.17
C VAL A 917 9.63 -13.47 -9.02
N LEU A 918 10.09 -12.40 -9.66
CA LEU A 918 11.36 -12.39 -10.41
C LEU A 918 12.56 -12.72 -9.51
N ALA A 919 12.59 -12.15 -8.31
CA ALA A 919 13.60 -12.46 -7.30
C ALA A 919 13.50 -13.94 -6.88
N ALA A 920 12.30 -14.45 -6.57
CA ALA A 920 12.09 -15.84 -6.18
C ALA A 920 12.53 -16.84 -7.27
N CYS A 921 12.09 -16.65 -8.52
CA CYS A 921 12.44 -17.52 -9.65
C CYS A 921 13.96 -17.57 -9.94
N SER A 922 14.70 -16.51 -9.61
CA SER A 922 16.14 -16.44 -9.83
C SER A 922 16.98 -16.82 -8.60
N TRP A 923 16.36 -17.15 -7.47
CA TRP A 923 17.04 -17.45 -6.19
C TRP A 923 18.12 -18.53 -6.31
N GLN A 924 17.83 -19.61 -7.04
CA GLN A 924 18.73 -20.76 -7.23
C GLN A 924 19.77 -20.58 -8.35
N ARG A 925 20.04 -19.35 -8.81
CA ARG A 925 21.09 -19.07 -9.82
C ARG A 925 20.91 -19.94 -11.08
N PRO A 926 19.82 -19.74 -11.84
CA PRO A 926 19.48 -20.58 -12.98
C PRO A 926 20.49 -20.44 -14.12
N HIS A 927 20.56 -21.47 -14.97
CA HIS A 927 21.39 -21.49 -16.18
C HIS A 927 20.62 -21.07 -17.43
N LEU A 928 19.32 -21.31 -17.44
CA LEU A 928 18.37 -20.84 -18.44
C LEU A 928 17.23 -20.08 -17.76
N ILE A 929 16.88 -18.91 -18.28
CA ILE A 929 15.71 -18.14 -17.86
C ILE A 929 14.71 -18.17 -19.01
N VAL A 930 13.48 -18.61 -18.72
CA VAL A 930 12.35 -18.63 -19.64
C VAL A 930 11.32 -17.63 -19.17
N LEU A 931 11.03 -16.63 -19.99
CA LEU A 931 10.06 -15.57 -19.72
C LEU A 931 8.86 -15.73 -20.64
N ASP A 932 7.69 -15.98 -20.08
CA ASP A 932 6.43 -16.03 -20.82
C ASP A 932 5.74 -14.66 -20.76
N GLU A 933 5.67 -14.00 -21.92
CA GLU A 933 5.05 -12.69 -22.16
C GLU A 933 5.43 -11.61 -21.12
N PRO A 934 6.72 -11.31 -20.89
CA PRO A 934 7.15 -10.35 -19.86
C PRO A 934 6.60 -8.93 -20.06
N THR A 935 6.26 -8.58 -21.29
CA THR A 935 5.68 -7.28 -21.65
C THR A 935 4.24 -7.09 -21.17
N ASN A 936 3.54 -8.15 -20.76
CA ASN A 936 2.13 -8.08 -20.38
C ASN A 936 1.90 -7.62 -18.94
N TYR A 937 2.92 -7.66 -18.08
CA TYR A 937 2.76 -7.43 -16.64
C TYR A 937 3.90 -6.59 -16.04
N LEU A 938 4.81 -6.07 -16.86
CA LEU A 938 5.87 -5.16 -16.46
C LEU A 938 5.71 -3.81 -17.14
N ASP A 939 5.87 -2.75 -16.36
CA ASP A 939 5.94 -1.39 -16.85
C ASP A 939 7.19 -1.14 -17.70
N ARG A 940 7.22 -0.05 -18.49
CA ARG A 940 8.32 0.21 -19.44
C ARG A 940 9.68 0.42 -18.78
N ASP A 941 9.73 1.02 -17.58
CA ASP A 941 10.98 1.19 -16.84
C ASP A 941 11.50 -0.17 -16.33
N SER A 942 10.62 -1.04 -15.82
CA SER A 942 10.99 -2.39 -15.40
C SER A 942 11.31 -3.29 -16.58
N LEU A 943 10.69 -3.08 -17.75
CA LEU A 943 11.07 -3.73 -19.00
C LEU A 943 12.44 -3.26 -19.50
N GLY A 944 12.74 -1.96 -19.38
CA GLY A 944 14.07 -1.42 -19.67
C GLY A 944 15.14 -2.01 -18.74
N ALA A 945 14.87 -2.02 -17.43
CA ALA A 945 15.72 -2.63 -16.43
C ALA A 945 15.90 -4.15 -16.64
N LEU A 946 14.81 -4.86 -16.94
CA LEU A 946 14.82 -6.28 -17.26
C LEU A 946 15.61 -6.56 -18.55
N SER A 947 15.41 -5.76 -19.60
CA SER A 947 16.17 -5.88 -20.86
C SER A 947 17.67 -5.70 -20.60
N LYS A 948 18.07 -4.68 -19.83
CA LYS A 948 19.46 -4.47 -19.43
C LYS A 948 20.01 -5.65 -18.61
N ALA A 949 19.22 -6.19 -17.69
CA ALA A 949 19.59 -7.35 -16.88
C ALA A 949 19.76 -8.62 -17.72
N LEU A 950 18.86 -8.88 -18.66
CA LEU A 950 18.93 -10.04 -19.56
C LEU A 950 20.09 -9.93 -20.56
N LYS A 951 20.46 -8.71 -20.98
CA LYS A 951 21.69 -8.46 -21.77
C LYS A 951 22.94 -8.81 -20.95
N LYS A 952 23.00 -8.38 -19.69
CA LYS A 952 24.13 -8.66 -18.76
C LYS A 952 24.16 -10.12 -18.26
N PHE A 953 23.05 -10.84 -18.33
CA PHE A 953 22.95 -12.18 -17.74
C PHE A 953 23.86 -13.20 -18.45
N GLU A 954 24.67 -13.92 -17.69
CA GLU A 954 25.68 -14.84 -18.22
C GLU A 954 25.13 -16.23 -18.62
N GLY A 955 23.83 -16.47 -18.41
CA GLY A 955 23.12 -17.69 -18.82
C GLY A 955 22.27 -17.50 -20.07
N GLY A 956 21.61 -18.58 -20.52
CA GLY A 956 20.76 -18.54 -21.70
C GLY A 956 19.38 -17.95 -21.39
N VAL A 957 18.80 -17.24 -22.35
CA VAL A 957 17.52 -16.55 -22.22
C VAL A 957 16.58 -16.99 -23.34
N ILE A 958 15.35 -17.34 -22.97
CA ILE A 958 14.26 -17.67 -23.88
C ILE A 958 13.09 -16.74 -23.54
N ILE A 959 12.62 -15.99 -24.52
CA ILE A 959 11.56 -14.98 -24.34
C ILE A 959 10.42 -15.33 -25.27
N ILE A 960 9.23 -15.51 -24.71
CA ILE A 960 8.01 -15.65 -25.47
C ILE A 960 7.36 -14.27 -25.44
N THR A 961 7.23 -13.63 -26.60
CA THR A 961 6.59 -12.31 -26.66
C THR A 961 6.06 -12.01 -28.05
N HIS A 962 5.01 -11.21 -28.10
CA HIS A 962 4.53 -10.58 -29.32
C HIS A 962 5.22 -9.23 -29.62
N SER A 963 6.01 -8.68 -28.69
CA SER A 963 6.66 -7.38 -28.83
C SER A 963 7.97 -7.48 -29.62
N ALA A 964 7.95 -6.93 -30.84
CA ALA A 964 9.14 -6.79 -31.67
C ALA A 964 10.15 -5.77 -31.08
N GLU A 965 9.68 -4.73 -30.39
CA GLU A 965 10.53 -3.71 -29.76
C GLU A 965 11.39 -4.33 -28.64
N PHE A 966 10.81 -5.22 -27.83
CA PHE A 966 11.52 -5.85 -26.73
C PHE A 966 12.58 -6.87 -27.18
N THR A 967 12.36 -7.52 -28.32
CA THR A 967 13.25 -8.57 -28.86
C THR A 967 14.39 -8.04 -29.71
N LYS A 968 14.21 -6.89 -30.38
CA LYS A 968 15.13 -6.34 -31.39
C LYS A 968 16.59 -6.23 -30.94
N ASP A 969 16.82 -5.81 -29.68
CA ASP A 969 18.18 -5.61 -29.15
C ASP A 969 18.59 -6.68 -28.11
N LEU A 970 17.77 -7.72 -27.93
CA LEU A 970 17.93 -8.70 -26.84
C LEU A 970 18.09 -10.13 -27.34
N THR A 971 17.43 -10.48 -28.45
CA THR A 971 17.41 -11.84 -29.01
C THR A 971 17.99 -11.88 -30.42
N GLU A 972 18.79 -12.90 -30.70
CA GLU A 972 19.44 -13.13 -32.00
C GLU A 972 18.87 -14.36 -32.74
N GLU A 973 18.22 -15.26 -31.98
CA GLU A 973 17.58 -16.47 -32.49
C GLU A 973 16.06 -16.33 -32.38
N VAL A 974 15.33 -16.79 -33.40
CA VAL A 974 13.87 -16.72 -33.44
C VAL A 974 13.30 -18.12 -33.68
N TRP A 975 12.38 -18.55 -32.82
CA TRP A 975 11.61 -19.78 -32.99
C TRP A 975 10.21 -19.41 -33.41
N ALA A 976 9.94 -19.54 -34.71
CA ALA A 976 8.61 -19.33 -35.26
C ALA A 976 7.77 -20.60 -35.12
N VAL A 977 6.73 -20.56 -34.29
CA VAL A 977 5.81 -21.68 -34.08
C VAL A 977 4.53 -21.43 -34.87
N MET A 978 4.24 -22.30 -35.83
CA MET A 978 3.05 -22.25 -36.69
C MET A 978 2.47 -23.66 -36.85
N ASP A 979 1.18 -23.80 -36.60
CA ASP A 979 0.43 -25.07 -36.76
C ASP A 979 1.09 -26.28 -36.07
N GLY A 980 1.63 -26.10 -34.86
CA GLY A 980 2.29 -27.17 -34.12
C GLY A 980 3.64 -27.61 -34.70
N LYS A 981 4.24 -26.82 -35.60
CA LYS A 981 5.62 -26.98 -36.07
C LYS A 981 6.44 -25.76 -35.69
N MET A 982 7.71 -25.98 -35.42
CA MET A 982 8.64 -24.90 -35.06
C MET A 982 9.76 -24.84 -36.09
N THR A 983 10.01 -23.65 -36.63
CA THR A 983 11.14 -23.37 -37.51
C THR A 983 12.09 -22.43 -36.78
N PRO A 984 13.31 -22.89 -36.44
CA PRO A 984 14.31 -22.04 -35.81
C PRO A 984 15.07 -21.25 -36.89
N SER A 985 15.30 -19.96 -36.66
CA SER A 985 16.10 -19.07 -37.51
C SER A 985 17.09 -18.23 -36.67
N GLY A 986 18.20 -17.78 -37.27
CA GLY A 986 19.23 -16.97 -36.60
C GLY A 986 20.67 -17.48 -36.78
N HIS A 987 21.65 -16.70 -36.32
CA HIS A 987 23.08 -16.81 -36.67
C HIS A 987 23.81 -18.05 -36.11
N ASN A 988 23.18 -18.84 -35.23
CA ASN A 988 23.75 -20.04 -34.60
C ASN A 988 23.08 -21.37 -34.99
N TRP A 989 22.13 -21.37 -35.94
CA TRP A 989 21.53 -22.61 -36.43
C TRP A 989 22.48 -23.32 -37.41
N VAL A 990 23.49 -24.01 -36.87
CA VAL A 990 24.31 -24.95 -37.65
C VAL A 990 23.74 -26.36 -37.46
N SER A 991 22.90 -26.79 -38.40
CA SER A 991 22.67 -28.21 -38.63
C SER A 991 23.95 -28.83 -39.18
N GLY A 992 24.78 -29.38 -38.30
CA GLY A 992 25.83 -30.32 -38.71
C GLY A 992 27.21 -30.08 -38.10
N GLN A 993 27.48 -30.77 -36.99
CA GLN A 993 28.65 -31.65 -36.99
C GLN A 993 28.24 -32.97 -37.67
N GLY A 994 28.19 -32.95 -39.00
CA GLY A 994 27.78 -34.08 -39.83
C GLY A 994 27.81 -33.68 -41.30
N SER A 995 28.74 -34.26 -42.03
CA SER A 995 29.03 -34.06 -43.46
C SER A 995 27.79 -33.99 -44.37
N GLY A 996 27.61 -32.85 -45.06
CA GLY A 996 26.63 -32.65 -46.14
C GLY A 996 26.97 -31.38 -46.95
N PRO A 997 26.64 -31.30 -48.26
CA PRO A 997 27.26 -30.37 -49.19
C PRO A 997 26.76 -28.94 -49.02
N ARG A 998 27.69 -27.97 -49.10
CA ARG A 998 27.40 -26.53 -49.03
C ARG A 998 26.64 -26.06 -50.26
N LEU A 999 25.50 -25.41 -50.05
CA LEU A 999 24.89 -24.51 -51.03
C LEU A 999 25.79 -23.26 -51.15
N LYS A 1000 26.12 -22.89 -52.39
CA LYS A 1000 26.83 -21.64 -52.69
C LYS A 1000 25.88 -20.48 -52.37
N GLN A 1001 26.35 -19.56 -51.55
CA GLN A 1001 25.71 -18.27 -51.32
C GLN A 1001 26.45 -17.28 -52.22
N ASP A 1002 25.72 -16.56 -53.06
CA ASP A 1002 26.26 -15.51 -53.91
C ASP A 1002 26.75 -14.35 -53.02
N ASP A 1003 28.00 -13.96 -53.23
CA ASP A 1003 28.65 -12.81 -52.60
C ASP A 1003 28.20 -11.54 -53.32
N ASP A 1004 27.22 -10.80 -52.81
CA ASP A 1004 26.95 -9.43 -53.31
C ASP A 1004 26.19 -8.50 -52.34
N ASP A 1005 26.46 -8.60 -51.03
CA ASP A 1005 26.01 -7.58 -50.06
C ASP A 1005 27.12 -7.28 -49.02
N GLU A 1006 28.13 -6.48 -49.41
CA GLU A 1006 29.03 -5.80 -48.47
C GLU A 1006 28.84 -4.28 -48.58
N GLU A 1007 28.29 -3.66 -47.52
CA GLU A 1007 28.17 -2.21 -47.38
C GLU A 1007 29.54 -1.51 -47.35
N GLU A 1008 29.70 -0.46 -48.16
CA GLU A 1008 30.94 0.32 -48.27
C GLU A 1008 31.20 1.16 -47.01
N LYS A 1009 32.33 0.94 -46.33
CA LYS A 1009 32.75 1.74 -45.16
C LYS A 1009 33.71 2.88 -45.55
N PHE A 1010 33.39 4.08 -45.08
CA PHE A 1010 34.19 5.30 -45.21
C PHE A 1010 34.76 5.71 -43.85
N ASP A 1011 35.93 6.37 -43.84
CA ASP A 1011 36.48 6.97 -42.63
C ASP A 1011 35.81 8.32 -42.27
N ALA A 1012 36.17 8.90 -41.12
CA ALA A 1012 35.60 10.16 -40.61
C ALA A 1012 35.90 11.40 -41.49
N MET A 1013 36.69 11.26 -42.56
CA MET A 1013 36.94 12.30 -43.57
C MET A 1013 36.39 11.94 -44.96
N GLY A 1014 35.61 10.86 -45.07
CA GLY A 1014 34.90 10.49 -46.30
C GLY A 1014 35.71 9.69 -47.32
N ASN A 1015 36.84 9.09 -46.94
CA ASN A 1015 37.62 8.23 -47.84
C ASN A 1015 37.23 6.75 -47.72
N LYS A 1016 37.14 6.04 -48.85
CA LYS A 1016 36.82 4.60 -48.91
C LYS A 1016 37.97 3.77 -48.34
N ILE A 1017 37.73 3.02 -47.27
CA ILE A 1017 38.75 2.18 -46.63
C ILE A 1017 38.86 0.86 -47.40
N VAL A 1018 39.93 0.68 -48.18
CA VAL A 1018 40.25 -0.62 -48.79
C VAL A 1018 40.95 -1.48 -47.75
N THR A 1019 40.24 -2.46 -47.19
CA THR A 1019 40.83 -3.42 -46.24
C THR A 1019 41.57 -4.53 -46.99
N THR A 1020 42.89 -4.61 -46.81
CA THR A 1020 43.69 -5.77 -47.22
C THR A 1020 43.37 -6.98 -46.33
N LYS A 1021 42.95 -8.09 -46.94
CA LYS A 1021 42.64 -9.38 -46.30
C LYS A 1021 43.73 -9.81 -45.29
N LYS A 1022 43.35 -9.98 -44.02
CA LYS A 1022 44.17 -10.72 -43.03
C LYS A 1022 44.20 -12.21 -43.40
N LYS A 1023 45.40 -12.78 -43.58
CA LYS A 1023 45.60 -14.24 -43.78
C LYS A 1023 44.97 -15.03 -42.63
N SER A 1024 44.26 -16.10 -42.96
CA SER A 1024 43.66 -17.01 -41.99
C SER A 1024 44.75 -17.71 -41.16
N LYS A 1025 44.54 -17.81 -39.85
CA LYS A 1025 45.40 -18.60 -38.96
C LYS A 1025 45.30 -20.08 -39.33
N LEU A 1026 46.44 -20.69 -39.63
CA LEU A 1026 46.57 -22.13 -39.91
C LEU A 1026 45.96 -22.98 -38.78
N THR A 1027 45.27 -24.04 -39.16
CA THR A 1027 44.68 -24.98 -38.20
C THR A 1027 45.76 -25.81 -37.50
N SER A 1028 45.46 -26.35 -36.31
CA SER A 1028 46.39 -27.16 -35.52
C SER A 1028 46.90 -28.43 -36.25
N SER A 1029 46.10 -28.94 -37.19
CA SER A 1029 46.47 -30.03 -38.10
C SER A 1029 47.54 -29.60 -39.10
N GLU A 1030 47.39 -28.42 -39.71
CA GLU A 1030 48.31 -27.89 -40.71
C GLU A 1030 49.65 -27.48 -40.07
N LEU A 1031 49.62 -26.92 -38.85
CA LEU A 1031 50.83 -26.64 -38.06
C LEU A 1031 51.62 -27.91 -37.70
N ARG A 1032 50.92 -29.02 -37.38
CA ARG A 1032 51.57 -30.33 -37.17
C ARG A 1032 52.19 -30.87 -38.45
N LYS A 1033 51.54 -30.68 -39.60
CA LYS A 1033 52.04 -31.13 -40.90
C LYS A 1033 53.30 -30.35 -41.31
N LYS A 1034 53.29 -29.02 -41.19
CA LYS A 1034 54.48 -28.16 -41.43
C LYS A 1034 55.63 -28.48 -40.47
N LYS A 1035 55.36 -28.75 -39.20
CA LYS A 1035 56.39 -29.18 -38.22
C LYS A 1035 57.03 -30.51 -38.60
N LYS A 1036 56.25 -31.47 -39.11
CA LYS A 1036 56.75 -32.77 -39.57
C LYS A 1036 57.60 -32.62 -40.84
N ASP A 1037 57.21 -31.73 -41.74
CA ASP A 1037 57.93 -31.46 -42.99
C ASP A 1037 59.26 -30.72 -42.74
N ARG A 1038 59.28 -29.75 -41.82
CA ARG A 1038 60.52 -29.10 -41.34
C ARG A 1038 61.51 -30.09 -40.72
N MET A 1039 61.02 -31.05 -39.94
CA MET A 1039 61.89 -32.11 -39.38
C MET A 1039 62.42 -33.05 -40.48
N ALA A 1040 61.66 -33.27 -41.55
CA ALA A 1040 62.12 -34.06 -42.69
C ALA A 1040 63.18 -33.32 -43.53
N ARG A 1041 63.00 -32.01 -43.76
CA ARG A 1041 63.98 -31.14 -44.45
C ARG A 1041 65.29 -31.00 -43.66
N ARG A 1042 65.20 -30.83 -42.34
CA ARG A 1042 66.37 -30.82 -41.45
C ARG A 1042 67.13 -32.15 -41.45
N LYS A 1043 66.43 -33.29 -41.60
CA LYS A 1043 67.07 -34.61 -41.79
C LYS A 1043 67.71 -34.81 -43.16
N ARG A 1044 67.34 -34.00 -44.16
CA ARG A 1044 67.94 -33.98 -45.50
C ARG A 1044 69.12 -33.00 -45.65
N GLY A 1045 69.51 -32.32 -44.57
CA GLY A 1045 70.65 -31.39 -44.56
C GLY A 1045 70.35 -29.99 -45.07
N GLU A 1046 69.08 -29.62 -45.20
CA GLU A 1046 68.66 -28.25 -45.57
C GLU A 1046 68.67 -27.34 -44.32
N GLU A 1047 69.15 -26.09 -44.47
CA GLU A 1047 69.00 -25.05 -43.44
C GLU A 1047 67.53 -24.60 -43.36
N VAL A 1048 66.97 -24.54 -42.14
CA VAL A 1048 65.57 -24.18 -41.93
C VAL A 1048 65.47 -23.27 -40.70
N PHE A 1049 64.87 -22.09 -40.86
CA PHE A 1049 64.71 -21.10 -39.79
C PHE A 1049 63.33 -21.19 -39.11
N SER A 1050 63.21 -20.71 -37.87
CA SER A 1050 61.96 -20.79 -37.09
C SER A 1050 60.84 -19.89 -37.61
N ASP A 1051 61.19 -18.94 -38.50
CA ASP A 1051 60.40 -17.74 -38.79
C ASP A 1051 59.76 -17.81 -40.19
N GLU A 1052 60.06 -18.86 -40.97
CA GLU A 1052 59.58 -19.05 -42.35
C GLU A 1052 58.05 -19.25 -42.46
N ASP A 1053 57.35 -19.50 -41.35
CA ASP A 1053 55.91 -19.80 -41.33
C ASP A 1053 55.01 -18.60 -40.98
N ASP A 1054 55.58 -17.42 -40.68
CA ASP A 1054 54.84 -16.21 -40.23
C ASP A 1054 54.75 -15.07 -41.29
N ILE A 1055 55.01 -15.35 -42.57
CA ILE A 1055 54.85 -14.37 -43.69
C ILE A 1055 53.58 -14.59 -44.49
#